data_AF-A0A938PSS3-F1
#
_entry.id   AF-A0A938PSS3-F1
#
_cell.length_a   1.000
_cell.length_b   1.000
_cell.length_c   1.000
_cell.angle_alpha   90.00
_cell.angle_beta   90.00
_cell.angle_gamma   90.00
#
_symmetry.space_group_name_H-M   'P 1'
#
loop_
_entity.id
_entity.type
_entity.pdbx_description
1 polymer ?
#
loop_
_entity_poly.entity_id
_entity_poly.type
_entity_poly.pdbx_seq_one_letter_code
_entity_poly.pdbx_strand_id
1 'polypeptide(L)'
;MDNAVESFKIAIQAQGLQPPDTIQPGKMHRFPGYDKGRSNDAGWCKLFDDLRGGVFGDFFTGLDEHWQIETERTYTAEERAAFKQRIEAERQQRQAEELRQHEAAATNAAELLAATDGDPSQHPYAIKKAVDFGHKIKRGAWPQRNWADALLIPIYGTDGKIWTLEAINPDGEKDYLKGGRKRGGFHPLGKISGATRVLIGEGLATVAAVHAVDGAPAVAAMDAGNLSAVALAVRKLAPDAEIVLLADNDIKTDGSNPGLKAATEAAQVVGGRVAVPELNGQKCDFWDLWSERGADAVRDALIKIRDVATVTVATIATDEGIESHWPKPQPLTAKFEPEAYPLDALPDTIRAAVEEVAAFIKAPLPLVAGSALGALSLALQAHCDIKRAERLTGPTGLFMLSIADSGERKTTCDRFFTSAIRQYEDEQAELAAPLLKDYQAEIAAWNAEREGLLSAIKDAGKKGKSSRDQKDDLIELERSKPESPRIPRLILGDETPENLAYTLAKKWPSAGVVSSEAGVVFGAHGMGKDSVMRNLALLNTLWDGGELSIGRRTSESFTVKDARLTVALQIQEATLRAFFDKSGGMARGTGFLVRFLVAWPESTQGSRPFTDPPETWPKLARFHQRITEILNTPAPLNEQGGLDPAMLTFTPEAKAAWIAFHDAIEAELKACGELYDVRDVASKTADNAARLAALFHGFTNSIGCAVDVDSFESASRIAAWHLSEARRFFGELALPVELANAARLDAWLIDYAKRERTCLVSKNHAMQHGPLRNKASMDEAINHLFELDRLQVRKDGKRVTLALNPELVGFATVIPAIFATDGGVTG
;
A
#
# COMPACT_ATOMS: atom_id res chain seq x y z
N MET A 1 13.77 26.98 -21.07
CA MET A 1 13.29 27.60 -19.82
C MET A 1 11.77 27.44 -19.71
N ASP A 2 11.01 27.81 -20.75
CA ASP A 2 9.54 27.68 -20.75
C ASP A 2 9.01 26.25 -20.56
N ASN A 3 9.71 25.24 -21.11
CA ASN A 3 9.30 23.84 -20.97
C ASN A 3 9.32 23.33 -19.51
N ALA A 4 10.27 23.77 -18.70
CA ALA A 4 10.39 23.35 -17.31
C ALA A 4 9.29 23.96 -16.42
N VAL A 5 9.02 25.25 -16.62
CA VAL A 5 7.98 25.97 -15.88
C VAL A 5 6.59 25.43 -16.21
N GLU A 6 6.31 25.19 -17.50
CA GLU A 6 5.02 24.64 -17.92
C GLU A 6 4.84 23.18 -17.49
N SER A 7 5.89 22.34 -17.58
CA SER A 7 5.84 20.98 -17.05
C SER A 7 5.61 20.93 -15.54
N PHE A 8 6.22 21.86 -14.78
CA PHE A 8 5.99 21.98 -13.35
C PHE A 8 4.56 22.43 -13.02
N LYS A 9 3.99 23.37 -13.79
CA LYS A 9 2.57 23.76 -13.66
C LYS A 9 1.63 22.59 -13.95
N ILE A 10 1.91 21.78 -14.98
CA ILE A 10 1.12 20.58 -15.30
C ILE A 10 1.14 19.59 -14.14
N ALA A 11 2.30 19.40 -13.48
CA ALA A 11 2.40 18.53 -12.31
C ALA A 11 1.55 19.03 -11.12
N ILE A 12 1.50 20.35 -10.90
CA ILE A 12 0.62 20.96 -9.88
C ILE A 12 -0.86 20.74 -10.24
N GLN A 13 -1.22 20.93 -11.51
CA GLN A 13 -2.60 20.73 -12.01
C GLN A 13 -3.05 19.28 -11.93
N ALA A 14 -2.15 18.32 -12.13
CA ALA A 14 -2.46 16.89 -12.01
C ALA A 14 -2.92 16.50 -10.60
N GLN A 15 -2.57 17.28 -9.57
CA GLN A 15 -3.03 17.12 -8.19
C GLN A 15 -4.30 17.94 -7.87
N GLY A 16 -4.95 18.52 -8.89
CA GLY A 16 -6.19 19.28 -8.73
C GLY A 16 -6.01 20.71 -8.22
N LEU A 17 -4.78 21.25 -8.22
CA LEU A 17 -4.46 22.61 -7.80
C LEU A 17 -4.35 23.56 -9.00
N GLN A 18 -4.63 24.86 -8.79
CA GLN A 18 -4.44 25.89 -9.81
C GLN A 18 -3.15 26.67 -9.57
N PRO A 19 -2.05 26.40 -10.32
CA PRO A 19 -0.77 27.07 -10.09
C PRO A 19 -0.84 28.56 -10.48
N PRO A 20 0.08 29.40 -9.95
CA PRO A 20 0.18 30.81 -10.34
C PRO A 20 0.47 30.99 -11.83
N ASP A 21 -0.04 32.07 -12.42
CA ASP A 21 0.21 32.42 -13.83
C ASP A 21 1.71 32.54 -14.13
N THR A 22 2.48 33.07 -13.17
CA THR A 22 3.94 33.22 -13.28
C THR A 22 4.64 32.58 -12.09
N ILE A 23 5.56 31.65 -12.36
CA ILE A 23 6.43 31.02 -11.34
C ILE A 23 7.87 31.48 -11.60
N GLN A 24 8.42 32.27 -10.68
CA GLN A 24 9.84 32.64 -10.67
C GLN A 24 10.66 31.52 -10.03
N PRO A 25 11.64 30.90 -10.73
CA PRO A 25 12.53 29.89 -10.18
C PRO A 25 13.31 30.41 -8.96
N GLY A 26 13.59 29.52 -8.02
CA GLY A 26 14.25 29.81 -6.74
C GLY A 26 13.37 30.51 -5.70
N LYS A 27 12.17 30.98 -6.07
CA LYS A 27 11.25 31.69 -5.16
C LYS A 27 10.01 30.88 -4.84
N MET A 28 9.54 31.03 -3.61
CA MET A 28 8.28 30.47 -3.16
C MET A 28 7.11 31.32 -3.67
N HIS A 29 6.07 30.67 -4.18
CA HIS A 29 4.81 31.29 -4.59
C HIS A 29 3.66 30.72 -3.79
N ARG A 30 2.71 31.59 -3.43
CA ARG A 30 1.46 31.23 -2.72
C ARG A 30 0.27 31.43 -3.66
N PHE A 31 -0.69 30.52 -3.61
CA PHE A 31 -1.88 30.53 -4.46
C PHE A 31 -3.05 29.82 -3.76
N PRO A 32 -4.29 29.87 -4.30
CA PRO A 32 -5.43 29.23 -3.68
C PRO A 32 -5.29 27.71 -3.53
N GLY A 33 -5.65 27.18 -2.35
CA GLY A 33 -5.70 25.74 -2.09
C GLY A 33 -6.86 25.04 -2.81
N TYR A 34 -6.95 23.72 -2.65
CA TYR A 34 -7.94 22.90 -3.36
C TYR A 34 -9.38 23.37 -3.11
N ASP A 35 -10.12 23.68 -4.18
CA ASP A 35 -11.52 24.15 -4.16
C ASP A 35 -11.75 25.41 -3.30
N LYS A 36 -10.75 26.30 -3.21
CA LYS A 36 -10.83 27.58 -2.48
C LYS A 36 -10.83 28.78 -3.41
N GLY A 37 -11.50 29.85 -2.97
CA GLY A 37 -11.55 31.13 -3.67
C GLY A 37 -10.21 31.89 -3.63
N ARG A 38 -10.07 32.92 -4.49
CA ARG A 38 -8.83 33.70 -4.71
C ARG A 38 -8.25 34.40 -3.47
N SER A 39 -9.01 34.54 -2.39
CA SER A 39 -8.56 35.13 -1.12
C SER A 39 -7.85 34.12 -0.20
N ASN A 40 -7.89 32.84 -0.53
CA ASN A 40 -7.14 31.79 0.16
C ASN A 40 -5.75 31.66 -0.46
N ASP A 41 -4.73 31.47 0.37
CA ASP A 41 -3.35 31.35 -0.05
C ASP A 41 -2.73 30.03 0.45
N ALA A 42 -3.53 28.98 0.67
CA ALA A 42 -3.09 27.72 1.27
C ALA A 42 -2.18 26.87 0.36
N GLY A 43 -2.33 27.02 -0.96
CA GLY A 43 -1.49 26.39 -1.98
C GLY A 43 -0.13 27.05 -2.08
N TRP A 44 0.90 26.26 -2.34
CA TRP A 44 2.27 26.76 -2.49
C TRP A 44 3.09 25.95 -3.47
N CYS A 45 4.07 26.60 -4.09
CA CYS A 45 5.07 25.94 -4.91
C CYS A 45 6.39 26.71 -4.94
N LYS A 46 7.49 25.98 -5.16
CA LYS A 46 8.82 26.51 -5.43
C LYS A 46 9.49 25.64 -6.48
N LEU A 47 9.70 26.22 -7.66
CA LEU A 47 10.58 25.65 -8.66
C LEU A 47 12.03 25.98 -8.29
N PHE A 48 12.95 25.03 -8.36
CA PHE A 48 14.36 25.28 -8.06
C PHE A 48 15.01 26.16 -9.13
N ASP A 49 16.07 26.86 -8.73
CA ASP A 49 16.82 27.81 -9.58
C ASP A 49 17.44 27.14 -10.83
N ASP A 50 17.82 25.87 -10.71
CA ASP A 50 18.39 25.05 -11.79
C ASP A 50 17.35 24.57 -12.81
N LEU A 51 16.05 24.81 -12.56
CA LEU A 51 14.92 24.34 -13.37
C LEU A 51 14.82 22.81 -13.49
N ARG A 52 15.57 22.06 -12.68
CA ARG A 52 15.62 20.59 -12.76
C ARG A 52 14.65 19.91 -11.81
N GLY A 53 14.10 20.64 -10.84
CA GLY A 53 13.02 20.15 -10.03
C GLY A 53 12.38 21.24 -9.18
N GLY A 54 11.41 20.84 -8.37
CA GLY A 54 10.64 21.75 -7.54
C GLY A 54 9.78 21.00 -6.53
N VAL A 55 9.13 21.77 -5.67
CA VAL A 55 8.24 21.27 -4.62
C VAL A 55 6.94 22.06 -4.64
N PHE A 56 5.83 21.41 -4.32
CA PHE A 56 4.52 22.05 -4.26
C PHE A 56 3.58 21.34 -3.31
N GLY A 57 2.53 22.02 -2.87
CA GLY A 57 1.61 21.45 -1.90
C GLY A 57 0.47 22.37 -1.54
N ASP A 58 -0.30 21.93 -0.56
CA ASP A 58 -1.46 22.65 -0.03
C ASP A 58 -1.60 22.38 1.47
N PHE A 59 -1.53 23.44 2.28
CA PHE A 59 -1.65 23.34 3.73
C PHE A 59 -3.04 22.92 4.20
N PHE A 60 -4.08 23.12 3.39
CA PHE A 60 -5.44 22.73 3.78
C PHE A 60 -5.66 21.23 3.67
N THR A 61 -5.17 20.61 2.59
CA THR A 61 -5.28 19.17 2.34
C THR A 61 -4.12 18.36 2.93
N GLY A 62 -3.00 19.01 3.26
CA GLY A 62 -1.78 18.36 3.73
C GLY A 62 -0.87 17.81 2.61
N LEU A 63 -1.14 18.18 1.36
CA LEU A 63 -0.33 17.77 0.20
C LEU A 63 1.08 18.38 0.28
N ASP A 64 2.12 17.54 0.10
CA ASP A 64 3.55 17.94 0.03
C ASP A 64 4.26 17.04 -1.00
N GLU A 65 4.35 17.54 -2.24
CA GLU A 65 4.83 16.82 -3.40
C GLU A 65 6.10 17.44 -3.97
N HIS A 66 6.81 16.65 -4.77
CA HIS A 66 7.99 17.09 -5.50
C HIS A 66 7.88 16.75 -6.98
N TRP A 67 8.62 17.50 -7.79
CA TRP A 67 8.66 17.35 -9.23
C TRP A 67 10.10 17.43 -9.71
N GLN A 68 10.44 16.63 -10.72
CA GLN A 68 11.75 16.65 -11.37
C GLN A 68 11.54 16.66 -12.89
N ILE A 69 12.35 17.44 -13.61
CA ILE A 69 12.23 17.53 -15.07
C ILE A 69 12.60 16.21 -15.73
N GLU A 70 11.82 15.79 -16.71
CA GLU A 70 12.09 14.60 -17.51
C GLU A 70 13.17 14.90 -18.56
N THR A 71 14.20 14.05 -18.65
CA THR A 71 15.31 14.18 -19.59
C THR A 71 15.57 12.87 -20.31
N GLU A 72 15.96 12.92 -21.60
CA GLU A 72 16.35 11.74 -22.39
C GLU A 72 17.60 11.02 -21.84
N ARG A 73 18.42 11.74 -21.06
CA ARG A 73 19.55 11.18 -20.31
C ARG A 73 19.09 10.70 -18.93
N THR A 74 19.60 9.55 -18.50
CA THR A 74 19.44 9.04 -17.14
C THR A 74 20.28 9.83 -16.11
N TYR A 75 19.64 10.25 -15.02
CA TYR A 75 20.32 10.88 -13.87
C TYR A 75 21.27 9.90 -13.18
N THR A 76 22.48 10.37 -12.88
CA THR A 76 23.49 9.64 -12.10
C THR A 76 23.04 9.44 -10.66
N ALA A 77 23.68 8.50 -9.95
CA ALA A 77 23.40 8.26 -8.53
C ALA A 77 23.67 9.52 -7.66
N GLU A 78 24.71 10.28 -8.00
CA GLU A 78 25.07 11.54 -7.34
C GLU A 78 24.00 12.62 -7.56
N GLU A 79 23.48 12.76 -8.78
CA GLU A 79 22.40 13.71 -9.10
C GLU A 79 21.10 13.37 -8.36
N ARG A 80 20.77 12.08 -8.22
CA ARG A 80 19.59 11.63 -7.44
C ARG A 80 19.77 11.88 -5.94
N ALA A 81 20.95 11.62 -5.40
CA ALA A 81 21.27 11.89 -4.00
C ALA A 81 21.21 13.39 -3.69
N ALA A 82 21.79 14.23 -4.56
CA ALA A 82 21.74 15.69 -4.45
C ALA A 82 20.30 16.22 -4.51
N PHE A 83 19.47 15.67 -5.41
CA PHE A 83 18.05 16.04 -5.49
C PHE A 83 17.29 15.69 -4.20
N LYS A 84 17.47 14.47 -3.67
CA LYS A 84 16.86 14.07 -2.40
C LYS A 84 17.29 14.95 -1.22
N GLN A 85 18.58 15.29 -1.13
CA GLN A 85 19.08 16.22 -0.11
C GLN A 85 18.44 17.60 -0.24
N ARG A 86 18.21 18.08 -1.46
CA ARG A 86 17.60 19.38 -1.73
C ARG A 86 16.12 19.42 -1.32
N ILE A 87 15.36 18.36 -1.58
CA ILE A 87 13.96 18.22 -1.11
C ILE A 87 13.89 18.26 0.41
N GLU A 88 14.74 17.50 1.10
CA GLU A 88 14.76 17.44 2.55
C GLU A 88 15.19 18.78 3.17
N ALA A 89 16.22 19.44 2.61
CA ALA A 89 16.65 20.76 3.05
C ALA A 89 15.53 21.81 2.90
N GLU A 90 14.78 21.77 1.79
CA GLU A 90 13.65 22.69 1.59
C GLU A 90 12.52 22.45 2.60
N ARG A 91 12.18 21.17 2.87
CA ARG A 91 11.20 20.81 3.90
C ARG A 91 11.61 21.35 5.27
N GLN A 92 12.87 21.15 5.66
CA GLN A 92 13.41 21.63 6.93
C GLN A 92 13.41 23.17 7.01
N GLN A 93 13.77 23.86 5.93
CA GLN A 93 13.73 25.33 5.87
C GLN A 93 12.31 25.87 6.03
N ARG A 94 11.30 25.25 5.40
CA ARG A 94 9.90 25.65 5.55
C ARG A 94 9.41 25.50 6.99
N GLN A 95 9.68 24.36 7.60
CA GLN A 95 9.31 24.11 9.00
C GLN A 95 9.99 25.09 9.96
N ALA A 96 11.27 25.41 9.72
CA ALA A 96 12.02 26.37 10.53
C ALA A 96 11.53 27.82 10.35
N GLU A 97 11.12 28.21 9.13
CA GLU A 97 10.53 29.53 8.87
C GLU A 97 9.15 29.68 9.50
N GLU A 98 8.27 28.67 9.37
CA GLU A 98 6.95 28.66 10.01
C GLU A 98 7.06 28.75 11.54
N LEU A 99 7.99 28.00 12.14
CA LEU A 99 8.27 28.10 13.57
C LEU A 99 8.77 29.49 13.96
N ARG A 100 9.70 30.09 13.20
CA ARG A 100 10.20 31.45 13.46
C ARG A 100 9.09 32.50 13.39
N GLN A 101 8.17 32.39 12.43
CA GLN A 101 7.01 33.27 12.33
C GLN A 101 6.09 33.14 13.55
N HIS A 102 5.81 31.91 13.98
CA HIS A 102 5.05 31.65 15.20
C HIS A 102 5.73 32.18 16.46
N GLU A 103 7.06 32.07 16.56
CA GLU A 103 7.84 32.59 17.68
C GLU A 103 7.87 34.13 17.72
N ALA A 104 7.99 34.78 16.56
CA ALA A 104 7.89 36.23 16.46
C ALA A 104 6.49 36.73 16.86
N ALA A 105 5.43 36.05 16.38
CA ALA A 105 4.06 36.37 16.77
C ALA A 105 3.81 36.13 18.26
N ALA A 106 4.38 35.07 18.84
CA ALA A 106 4.33 34.80 20.27
C ALA A 106 5.01 35.90 21.11
N THR A 107 6.14 36.43 20.63
CA THR A 107 6.85 37.54 21.27
C THR A 107 6.00 38.81 21.24
N ASN A 108 5.47 39.17 20.07
CA ASN A 108 4.56 40.30 19.91
C ASN A 108 3.29 40.16 20.78
N ALA A 109 2.71 38.96 20.85
CA ALA A 109 1.58 38.66 21.72
C ALA A 109 1.89 38.93 23.20
N ALA A 110 3.06 38.49 23.67
CA ALA A 110 3.48 38.72 25.05
C ALA A 110 3.73 40.21 25.34
N GLU A 111 4.37 40.93 24.41
CA GLU A 111 4.63 42.38 24.53
C GLU A 111 3.34 43.19 24.56
N LEU A 112 2.41 42.92 23.64
CA LEU A 112 1.12 43.63 23.57
C LEU A 112 0.30 43.41 24.84
N LEU A 113 0.28 42.18 25.36
CA LEU A 113 -0.39 41.87 26.62
C LEU A 113 0.31 42.53 27.81
N ALA A 114 1.64 42.56 27.85
CA ALA A 114 2.41 43.20 28.93
C ALA A 114 2.20 44.73 28.97
N ALA A 115 2.11 45.38 27.81
CA ALA A 115 1.92 46.83 27.67
C ALA A 115 0.50 47.31 28.00
N THR A 116 -0.42 46.37 28.23
CA THR A 116 -1.83 46.65 28.55
C THR A 116 -2.08 46.47 30.05
N ASP A 117 -2.85 47.34 30.69
CA ASP A 117 -3.20 47.28 32.12
C ASP A 117 -4.67 47.62 32.43
N GLY A 118 -5.48 47.87 31.40
CA GLY A 118 -6.90 48.18 31.58
C GLY A 118 -7.67 47.03 32.21
N ASP A 119 -8.59 47.39 33.11
CA ASP A 119 -9.45 46.42 33.80
C ASP A 119 -10.44 45.76 32.82
N PRO A 120 -10.33 44.43 32.60
CA PRO A 120 -11.22 43.70 31.71
C PRO A 120 -12.68 43.72 32.17
N SER A 121 -12.97 43.89 33.47
CA SER A 121 -14.34 43.95 33.99
C SER A 121 -15.12 45.17 33.50
N GLN A 122 -14.41 46.23 33.08
CA GLN A 122 -14.98 47.47 32.59
C GLN A 122 -15.23 47.46 31.07
N HIS A 123 -14.84 46.40 30.36
CA HIS A 123 -15.07 46.31 28.92
C HIS A 123 -16.54 45.99 28.61
N PRO A 124 -17.19 46.64 27.62
CA PRO A 124 -18.61 46.42 27.31
C PRO A 124 -19.00 44.96 27.09
N TYR A 125 -18.15 44.17 26.43
CA TYR A 125 -18.37 42.73 26.27
C TYR A 125 -18.39 41.99 27.61
N ALA A 126 -17.50 42.33 28.55
CA ALA A 126 -17.43 41.67 29.86
C ALA A 126 -18.59 42.06 30.76
N ILE A 127 -18.98 43.34 30.76
CA ILE A 127 -20.18 43.82 31.44
C ILE A 127 -21.42 43.09 30.92
N LYS A 128 -21.54 42.96 29.59
CA LYS A 128 -22.66 42.25 28.97
C LYS A 128 -22.69 40.77 29.33
N LYS A 129 -21.53 40.11 29.40
CA LYS A 129 -21.42 38.68 29.73
C LYS A 129 -21.54 38.39 31.23
N ALA A 130 -21.26 39.36 32.10
CA ALA A 130 -21.43 39.30 33.55
C ALA A 130 -20.78 38.08 34.24
N VAL A 131 -19.68 37.56 33.68
CA VAL A 131 -18.90 36.43 34.21
C VAL A 131 -17.44 36.84 34.42
N ASP A 132 -16.76 36.23 35.39
CA ASP A 132 -15.34 36.45 35.62
C ASP A 132 -14.51 35.66 34.59
N PHE A 133 -13.81 36.38 33.73
CA PHE A 133 -12.91 35.81 32.73
C PHE A 133 -11.49 35.54 33.27
N GLY A 134 -11.24 35.83 34.55
CA GLY A 134 -9.96 35.62 35.20
C GLY A 134 -8.92 36.70 34.91
N HIS A 135 -7.91 36.75 35.78
CA HIS A 135 -6.88 37.81 35.82
C HIS A 135 -5.86 37.80 34.65
N LYS A 136 -5.91 36.79 33.78
CA LYS A 136 -4.96 36.67 32.64
C LYS A 136 -5.39 37.46 31.41
N ILE A 137 -6.66 37.82 31.34
CA ILE A 137 -7.22 38.65 30.26
C ILE A 137 -7.05 40.11 30.64
N LYS A 138 -6.77 40.95 29.65
CA LYS A 138 -6.56 42.38 29.84
C LYS A 138 -7.38 43.20 28.86
N ARG A 139 -7.61 44.48 29.17
CA ARG A 139 -8.31 45.41 28.29
C ARG A 139 -7.36 46.49 27.76
N GLY A 140 -7.29 46.66 26.45
CA GLY A 140 -6.43 47.67 25.84
C GLY A 140 -6.66 47.81 24.34
N ALA A 141 -5.76 48.51 23.66
CA ALA A 141 -5.84 48.69 22.22
C ALA A 141 -5.49 47.39 21.47
N TRP A 142 -6.14 47.18 20.32
CA TRP A 142 -5.80 46.15 19.34
C TRP A 142 -5.34 46.80 18.03
N PRO A 143 -4.02 47.02 17.84
CA PRO A 143 -3.50 47.76 16.70
C PRO A 143 -3.79 47.12 15.34
N GLN A 144 -3.87 45.78 15.27
CA GLN A 144 -4.05 45.05 14.00
C GLN A 144 -5.35 45.43 13.27
N ARG A 145 -6.40 45.83 14.00
CA ARG A 145 -7.66 46.34 13.44
C ARG A 145 -7.94 47.79 13.81
N ASN A 146 -6.98 48.49 14.40
CA ASN A 146 -7.15 49.84 14.96
C ASN A 146 -8.31 49.95 15.96
N TRP A 147 -8.55 48.92 16.79
CA TRP A 147 -9.52 49.05 17.87
C TRP A 147 -8.86 49.75 19.05
N ALA A 148 -9.45 50.87 19.48
CA ALA A 148 -8.95 51.61 20.64
C ALA A 148 -9.19 50.88 21.97
N ASP A 149 -10.17 49.98 21.98
CA ASP A 149 -10.60 49.22 23.15
C ASP A 149 -10.94 47.79 22.72
N ALA A 150 -10.35 46.80 23.38
CA ALA A 150 -10.57 45.38 23.15
C ALA A 150 -10.16 44.56 24.39
N LEU A 151 -10.81 43.42 24.58
CA LEU A 151 -10.32 42.36 25.47
C LEU A 151 -9.24 41.55 24.75
N LEU A 152 -8.08 41.40 25.38
CA LEU A 152 -6.94 40.64 24.88
C LEU A 152 -6.84 39.32 25.65
N ILE A 153 -7.05 38.21 24.93
CA ILE A 153 -7.12 36.86 25.48
C ILE A 153 -5.87 36.08 25.07
N PRO A 154 -4.97 35.77 26.02
CA PRO A 154 -3.79 34.98 25.71
C PRO A 154 -4.10 33.51 25.44
N ILE A 155 -3.60 32.99 24.33
CA ILE A 155 -3.73 31.57 23.97
C ILE A 155 -2.39 30.88 24.23
N TYR A 156 -2.41 29.92 25.14
CA TYR A 156 -1.25 29.21 25.65
C TYR A 156 -1.04 27.87 24.96
N GLY A 157 0.21 27.43 24.88
CA GLY A 157 0.59 26.07 24.55
C GLY A 157 0.73 25.19 25.79
N THR A 158 0.98 23.90 25.57
CA THR A 158 1.29 22.94 26.66
C THR A 158 2.61 23.23 27.38
N ASP A 159 3.47 24.06 26.78
CA ASP A 159 4.70 24.61 27.35
C ASP A 159 4.46 25.80 28.29
N GLY A 160 3.22 26.28 28.41
CA GLY A 160 2.87 27.45 29.21
C GLY A 160 3.24 28.79 28.56
N LYS A 161 3.74 28.78 27.33
CA LYS A 161 4.07 29.98 26.55
C LYS A 161 2.82 30.53 25.86
N ILE A 162 2.71 31.85 25.74
CA ILE A 162 1.69 32.51 24.90
C ILE A 162 2.12 32.36 23.44
N TRP A 163 1.31 31.68 22.63
CA TRP A 163 1.60 31.45 21.21
C TRP A 163 0.82 32.38 20.28
N THR A 164 -0.26 32.98 20.77
CA THR A 164 -1.04 34.01 20.06
C THR A 164 -2.01 34.72 21.02
N LEU A 165 -2.71 35.75 20.53
CA LEU A 165 -3.83 36.42 21.20
C LEU A 165 -5.11 36.31 20.36
N GLU A 166 -6.26 36.23 21.02
CA GLU A 166 -7.57 36.62 20.46
C GLU A 166 -7.96 37.98 21.05
N ALA A 167 -8.41 38.90 20.21
CA ALA A 167 -8.95 40.19 20.61
C ALA A 167 -10.47 40.22 20.40
N ILE A 168 -11.21 40.83 21.33
CA ILE A 168 -12.66 41.04 21.22
C ILE A 168 -12.97 42.53 21.42
N ASN A 169 -13.59 43.17 20.43
CA ASN A 169 -13.96 44.59 20.52
C ASN A 169 -15.29 44.80 21.31
N PRO A 170 -15.72 46.06 21.57
CA PRO A 170 -16.95 46.35 22.30
C PRO A 170 -18.23 45.78 21.67
N ASP A 171 -18.25 45.65 20.34
CA ASP A 171 -19.38 45.10 19.58
C ASP A 171 -19.40 43.56 19.59
N GLY A 172 -18.32 42.92 20.07
CA GLY A 172 -18.17 41.48 20.13
C GLY A 172 -17.53 40.85 18.88
N GLU A 173 -17.02 41.66 17.94
CA GLU A 173 -16.20 41.18 16.83
C GLU A 173 -14.86 40.65 17.35
N LYS A 174 -14.43 39.51 16.81
CA LYS A 174 -13.20 38.82 17.22
C LYS A 174 -12.14 38.86 16.14
N ASP A 175 -10.88 38.98 16.55
CA ASP A 175 -9.72 38.93 15.65
C ASP A 175 -8.56 38.17 16.31
N TYR A 176 -7.75 37.47 15.52
CA TYR A 176 -6.58 36.74 16.02
C TYR A 176 -5.29 37.41 15.58
N LEU A 177 -4.26 37.37 16.44
CA LEU A 177 -2.94 37.92 16.07
C LEU A 177 -2.38 37.18 14.84
N LYS A 178 -2.08 37.93 13.79
CA LYS A 178 -1.57 37.38 12.54
C LYS A 178 -0.24 36.65 12.77
N GLY A 179 -0.11 35.46 12.20
CA GLY A 179 1.08 34.61 12.32
C GLY A 179 1.16 33.82 13.63
N GLY A 180 0.23 34.00 14.56
CA GLY A 180 0.20 33.24 15.81
C GLY A 180 -0.24 31.79 15.62
N ARG A 181 0.27 30.89 16.48
CA ARG A 181 -0.09 29.46 16.43
C ARG A 181 -1.37 29.20 17.23
N LYS A 182 -2.45 28.82 16.54
CA LYS A 182 -3.76 28.54 17.14
C LYS A 182 -4.00 27.06 17.46
N ARG A 183 -3.62 26.15 16.55
CA ARG A 183 -3.95 24.72 16.65
C ARG A 183 -3.30 24.09 17.90
N GLY A 184 -4.15 23.51 18.75
CA GLY A 184 -3.76 22.93 20.04
C GLY A 184 -3.43 23.95 21.13
N GLY A 185 -3.55 25.25 20.85
CA GLY A 185 -3.46 26.32 21.85
C GLY A 185 -4.82 26.58 22.49
N PHE A 186 -4.82 27.04 23.75
CA PHE A 186 -6.04 27.23 24.53
C PHE A 186 -5.90 28.32 25.60
N HIS A 187 -7.04 28.81 26.13
CA HIS A 187 -7.06 29.72 27.28
C HIS A 187 -7.56 29.02 28.56
N PRO A 188 -6.74 28.91 29.63
CA PRO A 188 -7.14 28.24 30.86
C PRO A 188 -7.72 29.19 31.93
N LEU A 189 -8.81 28.75 32.55
CA LEU A 189 -9.38 29.29 33.79
C LEU A 189 -9.10 28.30 34.93
N GLY A 190 -8.31 28.72 35.92
CA GLY A 190 -7.82 27.85 36.98
C GLY A 190 -6.56 27.05 36.60
N LYS A 191 -6.17 26.10 37.45
CA LYS A 191 -4.95 25.30 37.33
C LYS A 191 -5.25 23.88 36.86
N ILE A 192 -4.83 23.54 35.64
CA ILE A 192 -5.06 22.22 35.01
C ILE A 192 -4.21 21.11 35.67
N SER A 193 -2.94 21.41 35.96
CA SER A 193 -2.01 20.40 36.49
C SER A 193 -2.44 19.91 37.88
N GLY A 194 -2.63 18.59 38.00
CA GLY A 194 -3.10 17.93 39.23
C GLY A 194 -4.60 17.99 39.45
N ALA A 195 -5.39 18.48 38.49
CA ALA A 195 -6.84 18.49 38.57
C ALA A 195 -7.40 17.07 38.44
N THR A 196 -8.45 16.77 39.20
CA THR A 196 -9.22 15.51 39.08
C THR A 196 -10.28 15.58 37.99
N ARG A 197 -10.65 16.79 37.56
CA ARG A 197 -11.63 17.07 36.50
C ARG A 197 -11.25 18.35 35.76
N VAL A 198 -11.43 18.36 34.44
CA VAL A 198 -11.18 19.52 33.58
C VAL A 198 -12.33 19.69 32.60
N LEU A 199 -12.85 20.92 32.51
CA LEU A 199 -13.93 21.29 31.60
C LEU A 199 -13.35 21.92 30.33
N ILE A 200 -13.82 21.54 29.15
CA ILE A 200 -13.34 22.10 27.88
C ILE A 200 -14.55 22.60 27.09
N GLY A 201 -14.56 23.87 26.70
CA GLY A 201 -15.63 24.44 25.88
C GLY A 201 -15.08 25.23 24.71
N GLU A 202 -15.91 25.45 23.70
CA GLU A 202 -15.54 26.24 22.52
C GLU A 202 -15.26 27.70 22.90
N GLY A 203 -16.23 28.36 23.56
CA GLY A 203 -16.19 29.78 23.86
C GLY A 203 -15.70 30.13 25.27
N LEU A 204 -15.06 31.30 25.40
CA LEU A 204 -14.57 31.83 26.67
C LEU A 204 -15.70 32.10 27.69
N ALA A 205 -16.83 32.67 27.26
CA ALA A 205 -17.98 32.92 28.15
C ALA A 205 -18.63 31.64 28.65
N THR A 206 -18.75 30.64 27.78
CA THR A 206 -19.24 29.30 28.10
C THR A 206 -18.39 28.67 29.21
N VAL A 207 -17.07 28.66 29.05
CA VAL A 207 -16.18 28.06 30.08
C VAL A 207 -16.14 28.86 31.37
N ALA A 208 -16.21 30.20 31.31
CA ALA A 208 -16.23 31.05 32.50
C ALA A 208 -17.51 30.87 33.33
N ALA A 209 -18.67 30.81 32.67
CA ALA A 209 -19.95 30.55 33.33
C ALA A 209 -19.97 29.20 34.07
N VAL A 210 -19.48 28.14 33.41
CA VAL A 210 -19.46 26.80 34.00
C VAL A 210 -18.37 26.69 35.08
N HIS A 211 -17.20 27.31 34.90
CA HIS A 211 -16.15 27.37 35.91
C HIS A 211 -16.63 28.02 37.21
N ALA A 212 -17.36 29.14 37.12
CA ALA A 212 -17.91 29.83 38.28
C ALA A 212 -18.92 28.98 39.08
N VAL A 213 -19.54 27.99 38.43
CA VAL A 213 -20.55 27.11 39.04
C VAL A 213 -19.95 25.79 39.55
N ASP A 214 -19.09 25.14 38.77
CA ASP A 214 -18.52 23.82 39.06
C ASP A 214 -17.22 23.89 39.89
N GLY A 215 -16.45 24.98 39.76
CA GLY A 215 -15.18 25.18 40.43
C GLY A 215 -14.00 24.38 39.84
N ALA A 216 -14.24 23.40 38.94
CA ALA A 216 -13.17 22.69 38.25
C ALA A 216 -12.43 23.62 37.25
N PRO A 217 -11.13 23.41 37.01
CA PRO A 217 -10.40 24.10 35.96
C PRO A 217 -11.09 23.94 34.60
N ALA A 218 -11.22 25.04 33.86
CA ALA A 218 -11.89 25.08 32.57
C ALA A 218 -10.98 25.65 31.48
N VAL A 219 -11.18 25.22 30.22
CA VAL A 219 -10.32 25.57 29.10
C VAL A 219 -11.14 25.97 27.89
N ALA A 220 -10.94 27.18 27.38
CA ALA A 220 -11.52 27.62 26.12
C ALA A 220 -10.65 27.14 24.94
N ALA A 221 -11.26 26.40 24.01
CA ALA A 221 -10.63 25.94 22.78
C ALA A 221 -10.66 26.99 21.66
N MET A 222 -11.38 28.09 21.86
CA MET A 222 -11.52 29.27 21.00
C MET A 222 -12.43 29.07 19.77
N ASP A 223 -12.41 27.88 19.16
CA ASP A 223 -13.33 27.48 18.09
C ASP A 223 -13.57 25.96 18.07
N ALA A 224 -14.69 25.54 17.44
CA ALA A 224 -15.08 24.13 17.32
C ALA A 224 -14.02 23.23 16.65
N GLY A 225 -13.33 23.73 15.61
CA GLY A 225 -12.31 22.98 14.88
C GLY A 225 -11.02 22.73 15.66
N ASN A 226 -10.81 23.45 16.77
CA ASN A 226 -9.67 23.30 17.66
C ASN A 226 -9.96 22.41 18.89
N LEU A 227 -11.23 22.07 19.15
CA LEU A 227 -11.66 21.30 20.33
C LEU A 227 -10.87 19.99 20.52
N SER A 228 -10.74 19.17 19.48
CA SER A 228 -10.03 17.87 19.57
C SER A 228 -8.53 18.03 19.84
N ALA A 229 -7.90 19.04 19.22
CA ALA A 229 -6.48 19.31 19.45
C ALA A 229 -6.23 19.82 20.88
N VAL A 230 -7.13 20.63 21.41
CA VAL A 230 -7.09 21.14 22.79
C VAL A 230 -7.40 20.03 23.79
N ALA A 231 -8.37 19.15 23.52
CA ALA A 231 -8.66 18.00 24.37
C ALA A 231 -7.41 17.11 24.56
N LEU A 232 -6.69 16.79 23.48
CA LEU A 232 -5.43 16.05 23.54
C LEU A 232 -4.34 16.80 24.35
N ALA A 233 -4.23 18.11 24.14
CA ALA A 233 -3.29 18.94 24.89
C ALA A 233 -3.59 18.93 26.40
N VAL A 234 -4.86 19.03 26.78
CA VAL A 234 -5.32 18.98 28.17
C VAL A 234 -5.10 17.59 28.78
N ARG A 235 -5.42 16.51 28.06
CA ARG A 235 -5.14 15.13 28.50
C ARG A 235 -3.65 14.91 28.79
N LYS A 236 -2.75 15.51 28.01
CA LYS A 236 -1.31 15.45 28.29
C LYS A 236 -0.93 16.17 29.59
N LEU A 237 -1.58 17.29 29.90
CA LEU A 237 -1.31 18.08 31.10
C LEU A 237 -1.98 17.52 32.37
N ALA A 238 -3.08 16.80 32.21
CA ALA A 238 -3.81 16.12 33.27
C ALA A 238 -4.22 14.70 32.82
N PRO A 239 -3.29 13.72 32.85
CA PRO A 239 -3.50 12.37 32.32
C PRO A 239 -4.69 11.64 32.94
N ASP A 240 -4.90 11.80 34.24
CA ASP A 240 -5.90 11.06 35.00
C ASP A 240 -7.19 11.86 35.26
N ALA A 241 -7.26 13.11 34.80
CA ALA A 241 -8.42 13.95 35.03
C ALA A 241 -9.63 13.46 34.25
N GLU A 242 -10.81 13.57 34.85
CA GLU A 242 -12.05 13.47 34.10
C GLU A 242 -12.19 14.67 33.16
N ILE A 243 -12.25 14.43 31.86
CA ILE A 243 -12.41 15.51 30.87
C ILE A 243 -13.87 15.59 30.44
N VAL A 244 -14.47 16.77 30.58
CA VAL A 244 -15.86 17.03 30.18
C VAL A 244 -15.90 18.12 29.12
N LEU A 245 -16.43 17.79 27.94
CA LEU A 245 -16.63 18.70 26.83
C LEU A 245 -17.99 19.39 26.98
N LEU A 246 -17.97 20.72 27.01
CA LEU A 246 -19.14 21.58 27.05
C LEU A 246 -19.57 21.85 25.61
N ALA A 247 -20.63 21.19 25.16
CA ALA A 247 -21.18 21.39 23.83
C ALA A 247 -21.87 22.76 23.70
N ASP A 248 -21.71 23.39 22.55
CA ASP A 248 -22.64 24.42 22.09
C ASP A 248 -23.83 23.71 21.43
N ASN A 249 -25.06 23.96 21.90
CA ASN A 249 -26.25 23.32 21.37
C ASN A 249 -26.80 24.17 20.22
N ASP A 250 -26.18 24.06 19.04
CA ASP A 250 -26.48 24.87 17.85
C ASP A 250 -27.50 24.20 16.92
N ILE A 251 -28.42 23.40 17.48
CA ILE A 251 -29.42 22.59 16.78
C ILE A 251 -30.12 23.34 15.63
N LYS A 252 -29.90 22.87 14.40
CA LYS A 252 -30.48 23.44 13.18
C LYS A 252 -31.85 22.83 12.88
N THR A 253 -32.59 23.51 12.00
CA THR A 253 -33.93 23.08 11.55
C THR A 253 -33.92 21.73 10.84
N ASP A 254 -32.77 21.31 10.29
CA ASP A 254 -32.56 20.00 9.67
C ASP A 254 -32.19 18.90 10.68
N GLY A 255 -32.16 19.21 11.97
CA GLY A 255 -31.79 18.31 13.06
C GLY A 255 -30.28 18.15 13.28
N SER A 256 -29.43 18.80 12.46
CA SER A 256 -27.98 18.77 12.67
C SER A 256 -27.56 19.70 13.82
N ASN A 257 -26.54 19.29 14.58
CA ASN A 257 -25.99 20.06 15.70
C ASN A 257 -24.45 20.01 15.63
N PRO A 258 -23.84 20.87 14.79
CA PRO A 258 -22.38 20.94 14.64
C PRO A 258 -21.59 21.09 15.94
N GLY A 259 -22.08 21.89 16.89
CA GLY A 259 -21.42 22.14 18.18
C GLY A 259 -21.43 20.91 19.08
N LEU A 260 -22.55 20.19 19.16
CA LEU A 260 -22.63 18.90 19.83
C LEU A 260 -21.74 17.85 19.16
N LYS A 261 -21.72 17.82 17.82
CA LYS A 261 -20.87 16.89 17.06
C LYS A 261 -19.39 17.13 17.35
N ALA A 262 -18.93 18.37 17.29
CA ALA A 262 -17.52 18.72 17.55
C ALA A 262 -17.11 18.39 18.99
N ALA A 263 -17.96 18.70 19.98
CA ALA A 263 -17.74 18.33 21.38
C ALA A 263 -17.70 16.81 21.60
N THR A 264 -18.55 16.06 20.90
CA THR A 264 -18.60 14.59 20.97
C THR A 264 -17.35 13.96 20.36
N GLU A 265 -16.92 14.40 19.17
CA GLU A 265 -15.68 13.94 18.53
C GLU A 265 -14.46 14.25 19.40
N ALA A 266 -14.39 15.44 20.00
CA ALA A 266 -13.31 15.81 20.91
C ALA A 266 -13.30 14.96 22.19
N ALA A 267 -14.47 14.64 22.76
CA ALA A 267 -14.59 13.77 23.92
C ALA A 267 -14.17 12.33 23.59
N GLN A 268 -14.51 11.79 22.42
CA GLN A 268 -14.10 10.43 21.99
C GLN A 268 -12.58 10.26 21.97
N VAL A 269 -11.86 11.25 21.41
CA VAL A 269 -10.40 11.19 21.24
C VAL A 269 -9.63 11.10 22.57
N VAL A 270 -10.21 11.58 23.68
CA VAL A 270 -9.56 11.60 25.00
C VAL A 270 -10.26 10.76 26.07
N GLY A 271 -11.26 9.96 25.67
CA GLY A 271 -12.10 9.21 26.61
C GLY A 271 -12.85 10.10 27.59
N GLY A 272 -13.25 11.30 27.16
CA GLY A 272 -14.02 12.28 27.95
C GLY A 272 -15.53 12.07 27.87
N ARG A 273 -16.27 12.96 28.52
CA ARG A 273 -17.73 12.99 28.58
C ARG A 273 -18.28 14.29 27.98
N VAL A 274 -19.56 14.35 27.65
CA VAL A 274 -20.18 15.55 27.06
C VAL A 274 -21.29 16.08 27.96
N ALA A 275 -21.27 17.39 28.22
CA ALA A 275 -22.37 18.13 28.82
C ALA A 275 -23.05 18.97 27.73
N VAL A 276 -24.38 18.97 27.69
CA VAL A 276 -25.16 19.70 26.69
C VAL A 276 -26.13 20.65 27.41
N PRO A 277 -26.15 21.95 27.08
CA PRO A 277 -27.12 22.88 27.63
C PRO A 277 -28.48 22.67 26.94
N GLU A 278 -29.57 22.79 27.72
CA GLU A 278 -30.93 22.66 27.21
C GLU A 278 -31.79 23.85 27.66
N LEU A 279 -32.26 24.63 26.69
CA LEU A 279 -33.15 25.77 26.92
C LEU A 279 -34.43 25.61 26.05
N ASN A 280 -35.39 24.81 26.52
CA ASN A 280 -36.68 24.60 25.85
C ASN A 280 -36.58 24.20 24.35
N GLY A 281 -35.55 23.42 23.97
CA GLY A 281 -35.32 22.99 22.59
C GLY A 281 -34.81 24.07 21.64
N GLN A 282 -34.41 25.23 22.16
CA GLN A 282 -33.78 26.31 21.40
C GLN A 282 -32.27 26.15 21.35
N LYS A 283 -31.65 26.83 20.37
CA LYS A 283 -30.19 26.95 20.31
C LYS A 283 -29.69 27.70 21.52
N CYS A 284 -28.71 27.15 22.23
CA CYS A 284 -28.14 27.78 23.41
C CYS A 284 -26.75 27.22 23.71
N ASP A 285 -25.89 28.03 24.33
CA ASP A 285 -24.69 27.55 25.00
C ASP A 285 -24.88 27.53 26.54
N PHE A 286 -23.85 27.13 27.28
CA PHE A 286 -23.91 27.15 28.75
C PHE A 286 -23.95 28.57 29.33
N TRP A 287 -23.49 29.59 28.60
CA TRP A 287 -23.59 30.97 29.05
C TRP A 287 -25.03 31.47 28.92
N ASP A 288 -25.74 31.16 27.83
CA ASP A 288 -27.16 31.47 27.64
C ASP A 288 -27.99 30.80 28.75
N LEU A 289 -27.73 29.50 29.01
CA LEU A 289 -28.39 28.75 30.08
C LEU A 289 -28.16 29.41 31.46
N TRP A 290 -26.92 29.83 31.75
CA TRP A 290 -26.58 30.52 32.99
C TRP A 290 -27.26 31.89 33.09
N SER A 291 -27.24 32.68 32.02
CA SER A 291 -27.80 34.03 31.99
C SER A 291 -29.32 34.03 32.14
N GLU A 292 -30.01 33.03 31.60
CA GLU A 292 -31.48 32.96 31.63
C GLU A 292 -32.04 32.21 32.83
N ARG A 293 -31.35 31.14 33.28
CA ARG A 293 -31.86 30.21 34.31
C ARG A 293 -31.00 30.13 35.57
N GLY A 294 -29.85 30.82 35.60
CA GLY A 294 -28.98 30.89 36.75
C GLY A 294 -28.10 29.65 36.97
N ALA A 295 -27.34 29.67 38.07
CA ALA A 295 -26.33 28.67 38.40
C ALA A 295 -26.90 27.24 38.62
N ASP A 296 -28.12 27.12 39.12
CA ASP A 296 -28.73 25.82 39.40
C ASP A 296 -29.02 25.04 38.12
N ALA A 297 -29.48 25.71 37.06
CA ALA A 297 -29.71 25.08 35.76
C ALA A 297 -28.40 24.57 35.11
N VAL A 298 -27.29 25.28 35.32
CA VAL A 298 -25.96 24.83 34.89
C VAL A 298 -25.53 23.60 35.68
N ARG A 299 -25.73 23.57 37.01
CA ARG A 299 -25.46 22.36 37.83
C ARG A 299 -26.27 21.17 37.36
N ASP A 300 -27.56 21.36 37.09
CA ASP A 300 -28.43 20.28 36.61
C ASP A 300 -27.96 19.72 35.26
N ALA A 301 -27.51 20.58 34.36
CA ALA A 301 -26.93 20.16 33.08
C ALA A 301 -25.61 19.39 33.26
N LEU A 302 -24.80 19.75 34.25
CA LEU A 302 -23.57 19.02 34.60
C LEU A 302 -23.82 17.71 35.34
N ILE A 303 -24.94 17.55 36.05
CA ILE A 303 -25.32 16.25 36.63
C ILE A 303 -25.71 15.27 35.51
N LYS A 304 -26.30 15.79 34.44
CA LYS A 304 -26.70 15.04 33.24
C LYS A 304 -25.55 14.83 32.23
N ILE A 305 -24.30 14.91 32.68
CA ILE A 305 -23.15 14.59 31.84
C ILE A 305 -23.29 13.17 31.33
N ARG A 306 -23.16 13.05 30.01
CA ARG A 306 -23.39 11.80 29.34
C ARG A 306 -22.05 11.17 28.99
N ASP A 307 -21.91 9.90 29.30
CA ASP A 307 -20.83 9.11 28.72
C ASP A 307 -21.08 9.02 27.21
N VAL A 308 -20.04 9.25 26.42
CA VAL A 308 -20.13 9.16 24.96
C VAL A 308 -20.47 7.74 24.50
N ALA A 309 -20.35 6.73 25.39
CA ALA A 309 -20.86 5.38 25.17
C ALA A 309 -22.40 5.25 25.22
N THR A 310 -23.12 6.25 25.75
CA THR A 310 -24.56 6.18 26.07
C THR A 310 -25.41 7.31 25.48
N VAL A 311 -24.84 8.21 24.67
CA VAL A 311 -25.64 9.24 23.96
C VAL A 311 -26.06 8.74 22.59
N THR A 312 -27.13 7.96 22.55
CA THR A 312 -28.00 7.90 21.37
C THR A 312 -29.32 8.57 21.71
N VAL A 313 -29.74 9.46 20.82
CA VAL A 313 -31.04 10.13 20.85
C VAL A 313 -32.15 9.08 20.76
N ALA A 314 -32.70 8.70 21.92
CA ALA A 314 -34.12 8.42 22.18
C ALA A 314 -34.27 7.46 23.38
N THR A 315 -34.88 7.92 24.47
CA THR A 315 -35.50 7.06 25.48
C THR A 315 -36.84 7.67 25.89
N ILE A 316 -37.92 7.16 25.32
CA ILE A 316 -39.23 6.99 25.98
C ILE A 316 -39.73 5.60 25.56
N ALA A 317 -39.98 4.72 26.54
CA ALA A 317 -40.67 3.42 26.49
C ALA A 317 -39.97 2.30 25.68
N THR A 318 -39.82 1.04 26.11
CA THR A 318 -40.33 0.24 27.25
C THR A 318 -39.44 -1.02 27.34
N ASP A 319 -39.36 -1.59 28.55
CA ASP A 319 -38.85 -2.94 28.84
C ASP A 319 -39.28 -4.00 27.82
N GLU A 320 -38.34 -4.87 27.44
CA GLU A 320 -38.51 -6.34 27.45
C GLU A 320 -37.16 -6.99 27.12
N GLY A 321 -36.71 -7.87 28.02
CA GLY A 321 -35.45 -8.59 27.91
C GLY A 321 -35.43 -9.62 26.80
N ILE A 322 -34.35 -9.60 26.01
CA ILE A 322 -33.90 -10.74 25.21
C ILE A 322 -32.39 -10.83 25.42
N GLU A 323 -31.95 -11.86 26.14
CA GLU A 323 -30.55 -12.31 26.11
C GLU A 323 -30.15 -12.59 24.66
N SER A 324 -29.28 -11.75 24.12
CA SER A 324 -28.80 -11.83 22.74
C SER A 324 -27.56 -12.73 22.68
N HIS A 325 -27.76 -14.05 22.57
CA HIS A 325 -26.67 -14.95 22.18
C HIS A 325 -26.26 -14.66 20.72
N TRP A 326 -25.23 -13.84 20.55
CA TRP A 326 -24.51 -13.73 19.28
C TRP A 326 -23.64 -14.98 19.09
N PRO A 327 -23.68 -15.64 17.92
CA PRO A 327 -22.65 -16.62 17.57
C PRO A 327 -21.28 -15.94 17.52
N LYS A 328 -20.21 -16.70 17.75
CA LYS A 328 -18.84 -16.18 17.69
C LYS A 328 -18.57 -15.68 16.26
N PRO A 329 -18.17 -14.42 16.03
CA PRO A 329 -18.03 -13.88 14.69
C PRO A 329 -16.88 -14.59 13.97
N GLN A 330 -17.17 -15.08 12.77
CA GLN A 330 -16.19 -15.74 11.92
C GLN A 330 -15.31 -14.67 11.24
N PRO A 331 -14.00 -14.91 11.06
CA PRO A 331 -13.12 -13.91 10.48
C PRO A 331 -13.45 -13.68 8.99
N LEU A 332 -13.40 -12.42 8.53
CA LEU A 332 -13.62 -12.03 7.12
C LEU A 332 -12.71 -12.74 6.13
N THR A 333 -11.48 -12.99 6.58
CA THR A 333 -10.47 -13.79 5.92
C THR A 333 -10.05 -14.84 6.93
N ALA A 334 -10.04 -16.12 6.52
CA ALA A 334 -9.34 -17.11 7.32
C ALA A 334 -7.87 -16.63 7.44
N LYS A 335 -7.43 -16.27 8.64
CA LYS A 335 -6.01 -16.14 8.91
C LYS A 335 -5.45 -17.54 8.81
N PHE A 336 -4.89 -17.87 7.66
CA PHE A 336 -4.17 -19.11 7.48
C PHE A 336 -2.82 -18.96 8.19
N GLU A 337 -2.57 -19.83 9.16
CA GLU A 337 -1.26 -19.90 9.80
C GLU A 337 -0.23 -20.41 8.78
N PRO A 338 1.02 -19.91 8.81
CA PRO A 338 2.06 -20.39 7.91
C PRO A 338 2.39 -21.84 8.22
N GLU A 339 2.40 -22.68 7.18
CA GLU A 339 2.83 -24.07 7.28
C GLU A 339 4.36 -24.18 7.17
N ALA A 340 4.94 -25.14 7.89
CA ALA A 340 6.38 -25.42 7.75
C ALA A 340 6.70 -25.91 6.33
N TYR A 341 7.79 -25.38 5.75
CA TYR A 341 8.22 -25.80 4.41
C TYR A 341 8.58 -27.30 4.39
N PRO A 342 8.02 -28.11 3.48
CA PRO A 342 8.26 -29.54 3.39
C PRO A 342 9.64 -29.86 2.81
N LEU A 343 10.71 -29.56 3.57
CA LEU A 343 12.09 -29.83 3.17
C LEU A 343 12.36 -31.30 2.84
N ASP A 344 11.68 -32.21 3.53
CA ASP A 344 11.81 -33.65 3.33
C ASP A 344 11.23 -34.14 1.99
N ALA A 345 10.43 -33.31 1.32
CA ALA A 345 9.91 -33.58 -0.02
C ALA A 345 10.85 -33.10 -1.14
N LEU A 346 11.97 -32.44 -0.83
CA LEU A 346 12.99 -32.14 -1.83
C LEU A 346 13.89 -33.37 -2.07
N PRO A 347 14.36 -33.60 -3.32
CA PRO A 347 15.38 -34.61 -3.58
C PRO A 347 16.61 -34.43 -2.68
N ASP A 348 17.19 -35.53 -2.19
CA ASP A 348 18.22 -35.51 -1.14
C ASP A 348 19.36 -34.53 -1.40
N THR A 349 19.89 -34.49 -2.63
CA THR A 349 20.97 -33.55 -2.99
C THR A 349 20.53 -32.09 -2.93
N ILE A 350 19.29 -31.78 -3.36
CA ILE A 350 18.72 -30.43 -3.29
C ILE A 350 18.46 -30.06 -1.84
N ARG A 351 17.80 -30.95 -1.09
CA ARG A 351 17.51 -30.80 0.34
C ARG A 351 18.79 -30.50 1.12
N ALA A 352 19.82 -31.32 0.94
CA ALA A 352 21.09 -31.17 1.64
C ALA A 352 21.75 -29.81 1.34
N ALA A 353 21.74 -29.37 0.07
CA ALA A 353 22.26 -28.06 -0.30
C ALA A 353 21.44 -26.89 0.31
N VAL A 354 20.11 -26.99 0.30
CA VAL A 354 19.22 -26.01 0.93
C VAL A 354 19.46 -25.93 2.44
N GLU A 355 19.55 -27.06 3.13
CA GLU A 355 19.84 -27.11 4.57
C GLU A 355 21.23 -26.51 4.90
N GLU A 356 22.26 -26.82 4.10
CA GLU A 356 23.61 -26.28 4.29
C GLU A 356 23.67 -24.77 4.13
N VAL A 357 23.07 -24.25 3.04
CA VAL A 357 22.98 -22.82 2.80
C VAL A 357 22.17 -22.17 3.93
N ALA A 358 20.96 -22.65 4.20
CA ALA A 358 20.06 -22.09 5.21
C ALA A 358 20.68 -22.06 6.61
N ALA A 359 21.46 -23.07 7.00
CA ALA A 359 22.15 -23.10 8.30
C ALA A 359 23.12 -21.92 8.49
N PHE A 360 23.81 -21.51 7.42
CA PHE A 360 24.72 -20.37 7.45
C PHE A 360 24.00 -19.04 7.24
N ILE A 361 23.20 -18.93 6.19
CA ILE A 361 22.58 -17.65 5.83
C ILE A 361 21.41 -17.30 6.75
N LYS A 362 20.81 -18.28 7.43
CA LYS A 362 19.67 -18.09 8.35
C LYS A 362 18.56 -17.23 7.76
N ALA A 363 18.34 -17.36 6.45
CA ALA A 363 17.21 -16.80 5.74
C ALA A 363 16.03 -17.79 5.84
N PRO A 364 14.80 -17.36 5.58
CA PRO A 364 13.65 -18.24 5.67
C PRO A 364 13.78 -19.41 4.68
N LEU A 365 13.51 -20.63 5.13
CA LEU A 365 13.68 -21.85 4.33
C LEU A 365 12.99 -21.81 2.95
N PRO A 366 11.74 -21.32 2.82
CA PRO A 366 11.09 -21.21 1.50
C PRO A 366 11.84 -20.33 0.51
N LEU A 367 12.51 -19.28 0.98
CA LEU A 367 13.29 -18.38 0.15
C LEU A 367 14.55 -19.09 -0.37
N VAL A 368 15.24 -19.83 0.49
CA VAL A 368 16.43 -20.62 0.12
C VAL A 368 16.07 -21.72 -0.87
N ALA A 369 15.00 -22.47 -0.59
CA ALA A 369 14.49 -23.51 -1.47
C ALA A 369 14.01 -22.92 -2.82
N GLY A 370 13.36 -21.75 -2.80
CA GLY A 370 12.93 -21.05 -4.01
C GLY A 370 14.08 -20.69 -4.93
N SER A 371 15.21 -20.20 -4.39
CA SER A 371 16.44 -19.95 -5.16
C SER A 371 17.01 -21.25 -5.77
N ALA A 372 17.00 -22.35 -5.03
CA ALA A 372 17.47 -23.66 -5.52
C ALA A 372 16.59 -24.22 -6.65
N LEU A 373 15.26 -24.15 -6.48
CA LEU A 373 14.28 -24.58 -7.48
C LEU A 373 14.32 -23.71 -8.75
N GLY A 374 14.54 -22.40 -8.60
CA GLY A 374 14.74 -21.50 -9.73
C GLY A 374 15.99 -21.84 -10.55
N ALA A 375 17.11 -22.13 -9.87
CA ALA A 375 18.34 -22.57 -10.54
C ALA A 375 18.16 -23.93 -11.23
N LEU A 376 17.50 -24.89 -10.56
CA LEU A 376 17.16 -26.19 -11.12
C LEU A 376 16.33 -26.07 -12.40
N SER A 377 15.24 -25.29 -12.34
CA SER A 377 14.35 -25.03 -13.47
C SER A 377 15.11 -24.43 -14.64
N LEU A 378 15.94 -23.42 -14.38
CA LEU A 378 16.72 -22.75 -15.42
C LEU A 378 17.69 -23.70 -16.13
N ALA A 379 18.32 -24.62 -15.39
CA ALA A 379 19.26 -25.58 -15.97
C ALA A 379 18.57 -26.67 -16.80
N LEU A 380 17.42 -27.19 -16.36
CA LEU A 380 16.76 -28.34 -17.00
C LEU A 380 15.74 -27.97 -18.08
N GLN A 381 15.15 -26.78 -18.04
CA GLN A 381 14.01 -26.42 -18.91
C GLN A 381 14.28 -26.57 -20.41
N ALA A 382 15.55 -26.51 -20.85
CA ALA A 382 15.92 -26.68 -22.25
C ALA A 382 15.85 -28.14 -22.72
N HIS A 383 15.87 -29.10 -21.81
CA HIS A 383 16.09 -30.52 -22.12
C HIS A 383 14.85 -31.38 -22.04
N CYS A 384 13.84 -30.95 -21.27
CA CYS A 384 12.63 -31.73 -21.06
C CYS A 384 11.35 -30.91 -21.03
N ASP A 385 10.32 -31.46 -21.69
CA ASP A 385 8.92 -31.11 -21.51
C ASP A 385 8.21 -32.28 -20.82
N ILE A 386 6.99 -32.07 -20.31
CA ILE A 386 6.22 -33.14 -19.67
C ILE A 386 4.85 -33.32 -20.35
N LYS A 387 4.47 -34.56 -20.66
CA LYS A 387 3.15 -34.94 -21.17
C LYS A 387 2.33 -35.49 -20.01
N ARG A 388 1.39 -34.68 -19.51
CA ARG A 388 0.48 -35.11 -18.44
C ARG A 388 -0.58 -36.05 -18.99
N ALA A 389 -1.13 -35.76 -20.16
CA ALA A 389 -2.10 -36.61 -20.87
C ALA A 389 -2.04 -36.37 -22.38
N GLU A 390 -2.86 -37.09 -23.15
CA GLU A 390 -3.00 -36.82 -24.58
C GLU A 390 -3.45 -35.37 -24.80
N ARG A 391 -2.72 -34.62 -25.64
CA ARG A 391 -2.88 -33.17 -25.85
C ARG A 391 -2.68 -32.26 -24.63
N LEU A 392 -2.24 -32.80 -23.49
CA LEU A 392 -1.83 -32.04 -22.31
C LEU A 392 -0.32 -32.12 -22.15
N THR A 393 0.38 -31.28 -22.91
CA THR A 393 1.84 -31.15 -22.91
C THR A 393 2.24 -29.72 -22.58
N GLY A 394 3.46 -29.52 -22.10
CA GLY A 394 3.99 -28.19 -21.92
C GLY A 394 5.42 -28.17 -21.36
N PRO A 395 5.98 -26.98 -21.20
CA PRO A 395 7.35 -26.82 -20.71
C PRO A 395 7.47 -27.16 -19.23
N THR A 396 8.71 -27.34 -18.78
CA THR A 396 9.07 -27.59 -17.37
C THR A 396 9.53 -26.34 -16.61
N GLY A 397 9.70 -25.21 -17.32
CA GLY A 397 10.07 -23.92 -16.70
C GLY A 397 9.10 -23.50 -15.60
N LEU A 398 9.65 -23.11 -14.45
CA LEU A 398 8.93 -22.68 -13.26
C LEU A 398 8.87 -21.17 -13.15
N PHE A 399 7.73 -20.68 -12.66
CA PHE A 399 7.56 -19.29 -12.23
C PHE A 399 7.51 -19.29 -10.71
N MET A 400 8.50 -18.68 -10.05
CA MET A 400 8.69 -18.62 -8.61
C MET A 400 8.57 -17.18 -8.13
N LEU A 401 7.79 -16.95 -7.08
CA LEU A 401 7.63 -15.63 -6.45
C LEU A 401 7.86 -15.74 -4.95
N SER A 402 9.01 -15.26 -4.48
CA SER A 402 9.32 -15.18 -3.05
C SER A 402 9.06 -13.76 -2.54
N ILE A 403 8.20 -13.63 -1.54
CA ILE A 403 7.80 -12.37 -0.93
C ILE A 403 8.51 -12.26 0.40
N ALA A 404 9.48 -11.35 0.51
CA ALA A 404 10.32 -11.22 1.68
C ALA A 404 10.82 -9.78 1.86
N ASP A 405 10.97 -9.39 3.13
CA ASP A 405 11.36 -8.04 3.54
C ASP A 405 12.75 -7.63 3.07
N SER A 406 13.00 -6.32 3.14
CA SER A 406 14.36 -5.80 2.98
C SER A 406 15.27 -6.40 4.04
N GLY A 407 16.45 -6.87 3.65
CA GLY A 407 17.42 -7.44 4.59
C GLY A 407 17.29 -8.94 4.87
N GLU A 408 16.35 -9.67 4.26
CA GLU A 408 16.21 -11.14 4.35
C GLU A 408 17.29 -11.94 3.58
N ARG A 409 18.37 -11.28 3.14
CA ARG A 409 19.49 -11.91 2.40
C ARG A 409 19.10 -12.54 1.05
N LYS A 410 17.94 -12.15 0.49
CA LYS A 410 17.45 -12.41 -0.87
C LYS A 410 18.54 -12.66 -1.93
N THR A 411 19.28 -11.61 -2.28
CA THR A 411 20.36 -11.65 -3.29
C THR A 411 21.49 -12.63 -2.94
N THR A 412 21.75 -12.86 -1.66
CA THR A 412 22.80 -13.80 -1.22
C THR A 412 22.36 -15.24 -1.48
N CYS A 413 21.09 -15.57 -1.23
CA CYS A 413 20.53 -16.89 -1.49
C CYS A 413 20.59 -17.23 -2.99
N ASP A 414 20.14 -16.30 -3.83
CA ASP A 414 20.18 -16.49 -5.28
C ASP A 414 21.62 -16.71 -5.78
N ARG A 415 22.59 -15.98 -5.23
CA ARG A 415 24.00 -16.13 -5.63
C ARG A 415 24.54 -17.53 -5.31
N PHE A 416 24.20 -18.12 -4.17
CA PHE A 416 24.65 -19.46 -3.82
C PHE A 416 24.16 -20.51 -4.81
N PHE A 417 22.92 -20.43 -5.30
CA PHE A 417 22.39 -21.45 -6.22
C PHE A 417 22.62 -21.13 -7.70
N THR A 418 22.85 -19.88 -8.07
CA THR A 418 23.11 -19.47 -9.47
C THR A 418 24.58 -19.41 -9.85
N SER A 419 25.52 -19.59 -8.90
CA SER A 419 26.96 -19.48 -9.19
C SER A 419 27.44 -20.43 -10.29
N ALA A 420 27.01 -21.69 -10.26
CA ALA A 420 27.36 -22.68 -11.29
C ALA A 420 26.83 -22.30 -12.68
N ILE A 421 25.63 -21.72 -12.74
CA ILE A 421 25.02 -21.25 -13.99
C ILE A 421 25.81 -20.06 -14.55
N ARG A 422 26.19 -19.10 -13.70
CA ARG A 422 26.99 -17.93 -14.10
C ARG A 422 28.36 -18.34 -14.60
N GLN A 423 29.03 -19.25 -13.88
CA GLN A 423 30.31 -19.80 -14.30
C GLN A 423 30.19 -20.46 -15.68
N TYR A 424 29.15 -21.26 -15.91
CA TYR A 424 28.89 -21.84 -17.22
C TYR A 424 28.67 -20.77 -18.31
N GLU A 425 27.90 -19.71 -18.04
CA GLU A 425 27.72 -18.61 -18.99
C GLU A 425 29.05 -17.94 -19.35
N ASP A 426 29.91 -17.68 -18.36
CA ASP A 426 31.24 -17.10 -18.56
C ASP A 426 32.13 -18.03 -19.42
N GLU A 427 32.15 -19.32 -19.11
CA GLU A 427 32.90 -20.34 -19.88
C GLU A 427 32.40 -20.43 -21.34
N GLN A 428 31.09 -20.43 -21.57
CA GLN A 428 30.52 -20.45 -22.92
C GLN A 428 30.81 -19.16 -23.69
N ALA A 429 30.79 -18.00 -23.02
CA ALA A 429 31.15 -16.73 -23.63
C ALA A 429 32.63 -16.69 -24.06
N GLU A 430 33.53 -17.23 -23.23
CA GLU A 430 34.95 -17.37 -23.56
C GLU A 430 35.17 -18.30 -24.76
N LEU A 431 34.54 -19.48 -24.76
CA LEU A 431 34.62 -20.44 -25.87
C LEU A 431 34.06 -19.87 -27.18
N ALA A 432 33.01 -19.04 -27.11
CA ALA A 432 32.38 -18.44 -28.28
C ALA A 432 33.06 -17.14 -28.76
N ALA A 433 33.99 -16.56 -27.98
CA ALA A 433 34.64 -15.30 -28.34
C ALA A 433 35.37 -15.33 -29.70
N PRO A 434 36.07 -16.41 -30.10
CA PRO A 434 36.64 -16.53 -31.45
C PRO A 434 35.55 -16.62 -32.53
N LEU A 435 34.52 -17.44 -32.32
CA LEU A 435 33.40 -17.61 -33.26
C LEU A 435 32.67 -16.29 -33.54
N LEU A 436 32.51 -15.46 -32.51
CA LEU A 436 31.93 -14.12 -32.65
C LEU A 436 32.81 -13.19 -33.49
N LYS A 437 34.13 -13.28 -33.36
CA LYS A 437 35.06 -12.48 -34.17
C LYS A 437 35.02 -12.90 -35.64
N ASP A 438 34.99 -14.21 -35.90
CA ASP A 438 34.87 -14.75 -37.24
C ASP A 438 33.54 -14.31 -37.88
N TYR A 439 32.42 -14.47 -37.16
CA TYR A 439 31.11 -13.98 -37.58
C TYR A 439 31.11 -12.46 -37.87
N GLN A 440 31.73 -11.65 -37.00
CA GLN A 440 31.84 -10.20 -37.20
C GLN A 440 32.61 -9.85 -38.47
N ALA A 441 33.67 -10.60 -38.80
CA ALA A 441 34.43 -10.42 -40.02
C ALA A 441 33.60 -10.83 -41.26
N GLU A 442 32.93 -11.98 -41.20
CA GLU A 442 32.08 -12.48 -42.28
C GLU A 442 30.90 -11.55 -42.56
N ILE A 443 30.18 -11.08 -41.53
CA ILE A 443 29.04 -10.18 -41.72
C ILE A 443 29.49 -8.80 -42.20
N ALA A 444 30.68 -8.33 -41.81
CA ALA A 444 31.26 -7.10 -42.33
C ALA A 444 31.63 -7.22 -43.81
N ALA A 445 32.25 -8.34 -44.22
CA ALA A 445 32.54 -8.64 -45.62
C ALA A 445 31.25 -8.72 -46.45
N TRP A 446 30.25 -9.46 -45.97
CA TRP A 446 28.94 -9.58 -46.60
C TRP A 446 28.24 -8.21 -46.76
N ASN A 447 28.25 -7.36 -45.73
CA ASN A 447 27.67 -6.02 -45.81
C ASN A 447 28.39 -5.15 -46.86
N ALA A 448 29.72 -5.24 -46.94
CA ALA A 448 30.51 -4.50 -47.92
C ALA A 448 30.20 -4.95 -49.36
N GLU A 449 30.11 -6.26 -49.61
CA GLU A 449 29.72 -6.81 -50.91
C GLU A 449 28.30 -6.39 -51.31
N ARG A 450 27.37 -6.44 -50.35
CA ARG A 450 25.97 -6.04 -50.55
C ARG A 450 25.85 -4.56 -50.90
N GLU A 451 26.56 -3.68 -50.19
CA GLU A 451 26.58 -2.25 -50.51
C GLU A 451 27.18 -1.99 -51.90
N GLY A 452 28.23 -2.71 -52.28
CA GLY A 452 28.82 -2.67 -53.62
C GLY A 452 27.82 -3.02 -54.71
N LEU A 453 27.10 -4.14 -54.56
CA LEU A 453 26.06 -4.59 -55.49
C LEU A 453 24.89 -3.59 -55.57
N LEU A 454 24.40 -3.10 -54.42
CA LEU A 454 23.33 -2.09 -54.39
C LEU A 454 23.74 -0.79 -55.09
N SER A 455 24.98 -0.34 -54.91
CA SER A 455 25.52 0.83 -55.61
C SER A 455 25.62 0.58 -57.11
N ALA A 456 26.09 -0.59 -57.54
CA ALA A 456 26.18 -0.97 -58.95
C ALA A 456 24.80 -1.02 -59.63
N ILE A 457 23.78 -1.57 -58.96
CA ILE A 457 22.39 -1.58 -59.42
C ILE A 457 21.87 -0.15 -59.59
N LYS A 458 22.11 0.72 -58.60
CA LYS A 458 21.70 2.13 -58.64
C LYS A 458 22.33 2.87 -59.81
N ASP A 459 23.62 2.65 -60.06
CA ASP A 459 24.35 3.31 -61.14
C ASP A 459 23.99 2.77 -62.53
N ALA A 460 23.72 1.46 -62.66
CA ALA A 460 23.18 0.88 -63.89
C ALA A 460 21.81 1.48 -64.23
N GLY A 461 20.95 1.64 -63.22
CA GLY A 461 19.64 2.31 -63.36
C GLY A 461 19.75 3.76 -63.84
N LYS A 462 20.65 4.57 -63.24
CA LYS A 462 20.92 5.95 -63.68
C LYS A 462 21.42 6.04 -65.12
N LYS A 463 22.23 5.06 -65.55
CA LYS A 463 22.85 5.02 -66.89
C LYS A 463 21.95 4.34 -67.94
N GLY A 464 20.73 3.93 -67.58
CA GLY A 464 19.81 3.22 -68.48
C GLY A 464 20.31 1.85 -68.94
N LYS A 465 21.26 1.22 -68.21
CA LYS A 465 21.80 -0.11 -68.51
C LYS A 465 21.03 -1.18 -67.75
N SER A 466 21.04 -2.41 -68.26
CA SER A 466 20.49 -3.57 -67.56
C SER A 466 21.20 -3.76 -66.22
N SER A 467 20.43 -4.09 -65.17
CA SER A 467 20.93 -4.43 -63.83
C SER A 467 20.61 -5.88 -63.44
N ARG A 468 20.36 -6.75 -64.44
CA ARG A 468 19.90 -8.12 -64.20
C ARG A 468 20.95 -8.94 -63.45
N ASP A 469 22.18 -8.97 -63.95
CA ASP A 469 23.25 -9.77 -63.37
C ASP A 469 23.55 -9.35 -61.93
N GLN A 470 23.64 -8.04 -61.63
CA GLN A 470 23.86 -7.58 -60.25
C GLN A 470 22.69 -7.90 -59.31
N LYS A 471 21.46 -8.00 -59.83
CA LYS A 471 20.30 -8.42 -59.02
C LYS A 471 20.34 -9.92 -58.74
N ASP A 472 20.76 -10.72 -59.72
CA ASP A 472 20.92 -12.16 -59.55
C ASP A 472 22.05 -12.44 -58.54
N ASP A 473 23.19 -11.74 -58.64
CA ASP A 473 24.29 -11.80 -57.67
C ASP A 473 23.84 -11.37 -56.26
N LEU A 474 23.00 -10.33 -56.15
CA LEU A 474 22.47 -9.88 -54.85
C LEU A 474 21.54 -10.94 -54.23
N ILE A 475 20.74 -11.64 -55.05
CA ILE A 475 19.88 -12.73 -54.55
C ILE A 475 20.73 -13.89 -54.04
N GLU A 476 21.84 -14.22 -54.71
CA GLU A 476 22.77 -15.26 -54.27
C GLU A 476 23.50 -14.84 -52.98
N LEU A 477 23.96 -13.60 -52.90
CA LEU A 477 24.60 -13.06 -51.69
C LEU A 477 23.66 -13.04 -50.49
N GLU A 478 22.38 -12.68 -50.66
CA GLU A 478 21.39 -12.70 -49.58
C GLU A 478 21.15 -14.14 -49.05
N ARG A 479 21.36 -15.18 -49.87
CA ARG A 479 21.29 -16.60 -49.43
C ARG A 479 22.52 -17.04 -48.64
N SER A 480 23.68 -16.43 -48.86
CA SER A 480 24.93 -16.74 -48.14
C SER A 480 25.16 -15.85 -46.92
N LYS A 481 24.13 -15.12 -46.46
CA LYS A 481 24.23 -14.25 -45.28
C LYS A 481 24.69 -15.05 -44.05
N PRO A 482 25.80 -14.67 -43.41
CA PRO A 482 26.29 -15.34 -42.22
C PRO A 482 25.25 -15.32 -41.09
N GLU A 483 25.10 -16.46 -40.40
CA GLU A 483 24.23 -16.58 -39.23
C GLU A 483 24.99 -16.28 -37.94
N SER A 484 24.35 -15.58 -37.02
CA SER A 484 24.98 -15.26 -35.73
C SER A 484 25.08 -16.52 -34.87
N PRO A 485 26.25 -16.82 -34.29
CA PRO A 485 26.40 -17.97 -33.41
C PRO A 485 25.48 -17.82 -32.18
N ARG A 486 24.75 -18.89 -31.87
CA ARG A 486 23.86 -18.95 -30.70
C ARG A 486 24.66 -19.30 -29.46
N ILE A 487 24.73 -18.36 -28.53
CA ILE A 487 25.54 -18.48 -27.31
C ILE A 487 24.58 -18.51 -26.11
N PRO A 488 24.71 -19.50 -25.21
CA PRO A 488 23.91 -19.56 -24.00
C PRO A 488 24.02 -18.27 -23.18
N ARG A 489 22.86 -17.63 -22.95
CA ARG A 489 22.70 -16.55 -21.96
C ARG A 489 21.42 -16.84 -21.18
N LEU A 490 21.61 -17.46 -20.03
CA LEU A 490 20.59 -18.07 -19.21
C LEU A 490 20.02 -17.08 -18.20
N ILE A 491 20.82 -16.21 -17.58
CA ILE A 491 20.33 -15.30 -16.52
C ILE A 491 20.11 -13.89 -17.08
N LEU A 492 18.86 -13.43 -17.02
CA LEU A 492 18.40 -12.09 -17.40
C LEU A 492 17.86 -11.36 -16.15
N GLY A 493 18.25 -10.10 -15.95
CA GLY A 493 17.92 -9.32 -14.75
C GLY A 493 16.85 -8.24 -14.98
N ASP A 494 17.19 -7.22 -15.77
CA ASP A 494 16.33 -6.08 -16.13
C ASP A 494 16.27 -5.98 -17.65
N GLU A 495 15.40 -6.80 -18.25
CA GLU A 495 15.21 -6.83 -19.71
C GLU A 495 13.81 -6.31 -20.06
N THR A 496 13.74 -5.47 -21.08
CA THR A 496 12.44 -5.05 -21.62
C THR A 496 11.72 -6.24 -22.26
N PRO A 497 10.38 -6.24 -22.33
CA PRO A 497 9.61 -7.33 -22.95
C PRO A 497 10.08 -7.61 -24.38
N GLU A 498 10.40 -6.54 -25.12
CA GLU A 498 10.88 -6.61 -26.48
C GLU A 498 12.27 -7.24 -26.60
N ASN A 499 13.18 -6.97 -25.66
CA ASN A 499 14.52 -7.55 -25.68
C ASN A 499 14.52 -8.99 -25.17
N LEU A 500 13.67 -9.32 -24.19
CA LEU A 500 13.45 -10.69 -23.74
C LEU A 500 12.97 -11.56 -24.91
N ALA A 501 11.91 -11.13 -25.60
CA ALA A 501 11.38 -11.85 -26.76
C ALA A 501 12.40 -11.97 -27.89
N TYR A 502 13.15 -10.90 -28.19
CA TYR A 502 14.21 -10.95 -29.20
C TYR A 502 15.32 -11.93 -28.84
N THR A 503 15.75 -11.95 -27.57
CA THR A 503 16.79 -12.86 -27.08
C THR A 503 16.37 -14.32 -27.23
N LEU A 504 15.14 -14.65 -26.84
CA LEU A 504 14.59 -16.01 -26.96
C LEU A 504 14.43 -16.45 -28.42
N ALA A 505 14.04 -15.55 -29.33
CA ALA A 505 13.86 -15.89 -30.74
C ALA A 505 15.18 -16.02 -31.52
N LYS A 506 16.12 -15.09 -31.30
CA LYS A 506 17.27 -14.89 -32.19
C LYS A 506 18.63 -15.23 -31.57
N LYS A 507 18.75 -15.26 -30.24
CA LYS A 507 20.04 -15.51 -29.56
C LYS A 507 20.09 -16.91 -28.94
N TRP A 508 19.28 -17.15 -27.92
CA TRP A 508 19.26 -18.43 -27.22
C TRP A 508 17.83 -18.73 -26.73
N PRO A 509 17.25 -19.89 -27.09
CA PRO A 509 15.83 -20.17 -26.85
C PRO A 509 15.50 -20.57 -25.41
N SER A 510 16.44 -20.54 -24.46
CA SER A 510 16.20 -20.86 -23.05
C SER A 510 16.73 -19.76 -22.15
N ALA A 511 15.90 -19.16 -21.30
CA ALA A 511 16.37 -18.12 -20.38
C ALA A 511 15.62 -18.13 -19.05
N GLY A 512 16.15 -17.38 -18.10
CA GLY A 512 15.65 -17.19 -16.76
C GLY A 512 15.60 -15.70 -16.44
N VAL A 513 14.42 -15.16 -16.10
CA VAL A 513 14.33 -13.82 -15.48
C VAL A 513 14.52 -14.02 -13.98
N VAL A 514 15.75 -13.80 -13.50
CA VAL A 514 16.14 -14.02 -12.09
C VAL A 514 16.47 -12.68 -11.44
N SER A 515 15.64 -12.25 -10.50
CA SER A 515 15.80 -10.95 -9.84
C SER A 515 15.44 -10.98 -8.36
N SER A 516 16.37 -10.50 -7.53
CA SER A 516 16.14 -10.26 -6.10
C SER A 516 15.40 -8.94 -5.80
N GLU A 517 15.13 -8.14 -6.84
CA GLU A 517 14.41 -6.87 -6.80
C GLU A 517 13.35 -6.81 -7.91
N ALA A 518 12.34 -7.67 -7.79
CA ALA A 518 11.35 -7.84 -8.85
C ALA A 518 10.51 -6.57 -9.14
N GLY A 519 10.55 -5.53 -8.29
CA GLY A 519 9.90 -4.24 -8.55
C GLY A 519 10.27 -3.63 -9.92
N VAL A 520 11.47 -3.94 -10.42
CA VAL A 520 11.92 -3.53 -11.76
C VAL A 520 11.16 -4.30 -12.86
N VAL A 521 10.97 -5.61 -12.69
CA VAL A 521 10.22 -6.47 -13.61
C VAL A 521 8.72 -6.13 -13.63
N PHE A 522 8.18 -5.73 -12.47
CA PHE A 522 6.78 -5.33 -12.29
C PHE A 522 6.49 -3.86 -12.63
N GLY A 523 7.50 -3.00 -12.69
CA GLY A 523 7.27 -1.56 -12.85
C GLY A 523 8.52 -0.69 -12.83
N ALA A 524 9.49 -0.95 -13.72
CA ALA A 524 10.54 0.00 -14.02
C ALA A 524 9.96 1.43 -14.18
N HIS A 525 10.59 2.41 -13.54
CA HIS A 525 10.14 3.81 -13.54
C HIS A 525 9.99 4.29 -15.00
N GLY A 526 8.75 4.49 -15.47
CA GLY A 526 8.46 4.96 -16.83
C GLY A 526 7.63 4.01 -17.71
N MET A 527 7.26 2.81 -17.26
CA MET A 527 6.36 1.94 -18.04
C MET A 527 4.88 2.35 -17.87
N GLY A 528 4.24 2.79 -18.96
CA GLY A 528 2.79 3.01 -19.00
C GLY A 528 2.00 1.70 -18.81
N LYS A 529 0.74 1.81 -18.36
CA LYS A 529 -0.16 0.66 -18.08
C LYS A 529 -0.19 -0.37 -19.23
N ASP A 530 -0.15 0.08 -20.48
CA ASP A 530 -0.19 -0.79 -21.66
C ASP A 530 1.06 -1.65 -21.82
N SER A 531 2.23 -1.14 -21.43
CA SER A 531 3.50 -1.86 -21.56
C SER A 531 3.60 -3.01 -20.55
N VAL A 532 3.15 -2.75 -19.32
CA VAL A 532 3.05 -3.76 -18.26
C VAL A 532 2.15 -4.91 -18.72
N MET A 533 0.97 -4.60 -19.26
CA MET A 533 0.04 -5.63 -19.74
C MET A 533 0.62 -6.49 -20.86
N ARG A 534 1.36 -5.89 -21.80
CA ARG A 534 2.07 -6.65 -22.84
C ARG A 534 3.15 -7.57 -22.26
N ASN A 535 3.88 -7.11 -21.25
CA ASN A 535 4.88 -7.94 -20.57
C ASN A 535 4.23 -9.16 -19.89
N LEU A 536 3.17 -8.94 -19.12
CA LEU A 536 2.45 -10.02 -18.44
C LEU A 536 1.90 -11.05 -19.44
N ALA A 537 1.38 -10.58 -20.58
CA ALA A 537 0.90 -11.45 -21.65
C ALA A 537 2.04 -12.28 -22.28
N LEU A 538 3.19 -11.67 -22.56
CA LEU A 538 4.39 -12.38 -23.05
C LEU A 538 4.80 -13.50 -22.10
N LEU A 539 4.90 -13.19 -20.80
CA LEU A 539 5.31 -14.17 -19.78
C LEU A 539 4.29 -15.31 -19.66
N ASN A 540 2.99 -15.03 -19.76
CA ASN A 540 1.95 -16.06 -19.79
C ASN A 540 2.11 -17.01 -20.98
N THR A 541 2.31 -16.48 -22.18
CA THR A 541 2.52 -17.29 -23.38
C THR A 541 3.76 -18.18 -23.25
N LEU A 542 4.85 -17.65 -22.68
CA LEU A 542 6.08 -18.42 -22.47
C LEU A 542 5.92 -19.52 -21.41
N TRP A 543 5.14 -19.28 -20.35
CA TRP A 543 4.83 -20.33 -19.35
C TRP A 543 4.03 -21.47 -19.97
N ASP A 544 3.09 -21.16 -20.86
CA ASP A 544 2.29 -22.15 -21.61
C ASP A 544 3.11 -22.85 -22.71
N GLY A 545 4.30 -22.33 -23.06
CA GLY A 545 5.13 -22.82 -24.17
C GLY A 545 4.59 -22.43 -25.55
N GLY A 546 3.75 -21.40 -25.61
CA GLY A 546 3.12 -20.92 -26.84
C GLY A 546 4.05 -20.06 -27.71
N GLU A 547 3.58 -19.79 -28.93
CA GLU A 547 4.28 -18.94 -29.89
C GLU A 547 3.81 -17.48 -29.78
N LEU A 548 4.74 -16.53 -29.95
CA LEU A 548 4.42 -15.10 -29.97
C LEU A 548 5.04 -14.44 -31.20
N SER A 549 4.20 -13.83 -32.05
CA SER A 549 4.65 -13.03 -33.19
C SER A 549 4.72 -11.54 -32.83
N ILE A 550 5.90 -10.94 -33.02
CA ILE A 550 6.13 -9.51 -32.78
C ILE A 550 6.31 -8.81 -34.13
N GLY A 551 5.25 -8.11 -34.54
CA GLY A 551 5.26 -7.26 -35.73
C GLY A 551 5.91 -5.91 -35.43
N ARG A 552 6.88 -5.50 -36.25
CA ARG A 552 7.51 -4.17 -36.17
C ARG A 552 7.46 -3.47 -37.52
N ARG A 553 7.13 -2.18 -37.53
CA ARG A 553 7.06 -1.35 -38.76
C ARG A 553 8.43 -0.87 -39.23
N THR A 554 9.37 -0.69 -38.30
CA THR A 554 10.70 -0.09 -38.55
C THR A 554 11.86 -1.08 -38.48
N SER A 555 11.63 -2.31 -38.00
CA SER A 555 12.63 -3.38 -37.89
C SER A 555 12.03 -4.71 -38.31
N GLU A 556 12.88 -5.73 -38.47
CA GLU A 556 12.45 -7.10 -38.83
C GLU A 556 11.43 -7.62 -37.81
N SER A 557 10.31 -8.15 -38.31
CA SER A 557 9.33 -8.86 -37.48
C SER A 557 9.86 -10.26 -37.19
N PHE A 558 9.64 -10.76 -35.97
CA PHE A 558 10.13 -12.07 -35.57
C PHE A 558 9.10 -12.81 -34.74
N THR A 559 9.24 -14.14 -34.69
CA THR A 559 8.38 -15.01 -33.89
C THR A 559 9.23 -15.68 -32.83
N VAL A 560 8.77 -15.62 -31.58
CA VAL A 560 9.27 -16.46 -30.50
C VAL A 560 8.55 -17.79 -30.59
N LYS A 561 9.28 -18.85 -30.84
CA LYS A 561 8.78 -20.21 -30.99
C LYS A 561 9.76 -21.17 -30.34
N ASP A 562 9.24 -22.26 -29.77
CA ASP A 562 10.04 -23.33 -29.17
C ASP A 562 11.03 -22.80 -28.11
N ALA A 563 10.61 -21.79 -27.35
CA ALA A 563 11.42 -21.15 -26.31
C ALA A 563 11.00 -21.62 -24.91
N ARG A 564 11.91 -21.52 -23.94
CA ARG A 564 11.68 -21.92 -22.55
C ARG A 564 12.07 -20.76 -21.62
N LEU A 565 11.17 -20.45 -20.69
CA LEU A 565 11.38 -19.40 -19.71
C LEU A 565 11.15 -19.90 -18.29
N THR A 566 12.14 -19.64 -17.44
CA THR A 566 12.01 -19.69 -15.98
C THR A 566 11.90 -18.26 -15.47
N VAL A 567 11.04 -18.02 -14.48
CA VAL A 567 10.93 -16.71 -13.83
C VAL A 567 11.15 -16.93 -12.35
N ALA A 568 12.20 -16.36 -11.77
CA ALA A 568 12.49 -16.48 -10.35
C ALA A 568 12.63 -15.08 -9.74
N LEU A 569 11.55 -14.63 -9.10
CA LEU A 569 11.41 -13.27 -8.63
C LEU A 569 11.35 -13.25 -7.11
N GLN A 570 12.12 -12.35 -6.51
CA GLN A 570 12.01 -12.02 -5.11
C GLN A 570 11.59 -10.56 -4.97
N ILE A 571 10.54 -10.31 -4.19
CA ILE A 571 9.92 -8.98 -4.06
C ILE A 571 9.64 -8.65 -2.61
N GLN A 572 9.61 -7.36 -2.28
CA GLN A 572 9.06 -6.91 -1.01
C GLN A 572 7.53 -6.87 -1.10
N GLU A 573 6.86 -7.19 0.00
CA GLU A 573 5.42 -7.17 0.09
C GLU A 573 4.84 -5.80 -0.29
N ALA A 574 5.40 -4.72 0.27
CA ALA A 574 4.96 -3.35 -0.03
C ALA A 574 5.07 -2.99 -1.52
N THR A 575 6.13 -3.44 -2.20
CA THR A 575 6.30 -3.22 -3.65
C THR A 575 5.27 -4.00 -4.45
N LEU A 576 4.99 -5.24 -4.05
CA LEU A 576 3.96 -6.06 -4.71
C LEU A 576 2.57 -5.45 -4.51
N ARG A 577 2.22 -5.00 -3.30
CA ARG A 577 0.96 -4.29 -3.00
C ARG A 577 0.82 -3.01 -3.83
N ALA A 578 1.86 -2.18 -3.88
CA ALA A 578 1.85 -0.98 -4.70
C ALA A 578 1.66 -1.27 -6.20
N PHE A 579 2.16 -2.39 -6.70
CA PHE A 579 1.90 -2.84 -8.07
C PHE A 579 0.43 -3.24 -8.28
N PHE A 580 -0.18 -3.94 -7.32
CA PHE A 580 -1.62 -4.25 -7.37
C PHE A 580 -2.50 -2.99 -7.34
N ASP A 581 -2.18 -2.03 -6.49
CA ASP A 581 -2.92 -0.77 -6.39
C ASP A 581 -2.84 0.03 -7.71
N LYS A 582 -1.64 0.14 -8.30
CA LYS A 582 -1.43 0.84 -9.58
C LYS A 582 -2.07 0.14 -10.77
N SER A 583 -2.13 -1.19 -10.74
CA SER A 583 -2.77 -2.00 -11.78
C SER A 583 -4.28 -2.19 -11.55
N GLY A 584 -4.86 -1.65 -10.47
CA GLY A 584 -6.29 -1.76 -10.18
C GLY A 584 -6.79 -3.20 -10.07
N GLY A 585 -5.96 -4.12 -9.55
CA GLY A 585 -6.27 -5.54 -9.45
C GLY A 585 -6.16 -6.34 -10.76
N MET A 586 -5.86 -5.69 -11.90
CA MET A 586 -5.77 -6.35 -13.21
C MET A 586 -4.66 -7.42 -13.31
N ALA A 587 -3.60 -7.31 -12.50
CA ALA A 587 -2.53 -8.32 -12.46
C ALA A 587 -3.03 -9.72 -12.03
N ARG A 588 -4.09 -9.80 -11.23
CA ARG A 588 -4.77 -11.07 -10.90
C ARG A 588 -5.65 -11.51 -12.08
N GLY A 589 -6.45 -10.60 -12.62
CA GLY A 589 -7.38 -10.87 -13.73
C GLY A 589 -6.73 -11.27 -15.06
N THR A 590 -5.44 -10.99 -15.26
CA THR A 590 -4.67 -11.40 -16.44
C THR A 590 -4.09 -12.81 -16.34
N GLY A 591 -4.25 -13.48 -15.20
CA GLY A 591 -3.74 -14.84 -14.98
C GLY A 591 -2.21 -14.91 -14.82
N PHE A 592 -1.50 -13.79 -14.70
CA PHE A 592 -0.05 -13.82 -14.56
C PHE A 592 0.40 -14.45 -13.24
N LEU A 593 -0.09 -13.91 -12.12
CA LEU A 593 0.32 -14.37 -10.79
C LEU A 593 -0.16 -15.80 -10.47
N VAL A 594 -1.16 -16.30 -11.19
CA VAL A 594 -1.74 -17.63 -10.94
C VAL A 594 -0.83 -18.78 -11.39
N ARG A 595 0.19 -18.47 -12.19
CA ARG A 595 1.19 -19.43 -12.68
C ARG A 595 2.37 -19.57 -11.71
N PHE A 596 2.48 -18.70 -10.71
CA PHE A 596 3.60 -18.67 -9.78
C PHE A 596 3.44 -19.65 -8.63
N LEU A 597 4.54 -20.33 -8.29
CA LEU A 597 4.76 -20.95 -6.99
C LEU A 597 5.14 -19.83 -6.01
N VAL A 598 4.17 -19.41 -5.20
CA VAL A 598 4.28 -18.29 -4.26
C VAL A 598 4.83 -18.79 -2.92
N ALA A 599 5.80 -18.07 -2.36
CA ALA A 599 6.28 -18.26 -1.00
C ALA A 599 6.26 -16.91 -0.27
N TRP A 600 5.64 -16.84 0.90
CA TRP A 600 5.57 -15.59 1.69
C TRP A 600 6.08 -15.83 3.13
N PRO A 601 7.31 -16.33 3.31
CA PRO A 601 7.78 -16.77 4.62
C PRO A 601 7.81 -15.65 5.69
N GLU A 602 7.67 -16.05 6.96
CA GLU A 602 7.93 -15.15 8.08
C GLU A 602 9.39 -14.67 8.11
N SER A 603 9.58 -13.43 8.56
CA SER A 603 10.89 -12.81 8.65
C SER A 603 11.78 -13.53 9.68
N THR A 604 13.03 -13.78 9.30
CA THR A 604 14.08 -14.30 10.19
C THR A 604 14.91 -13.18 10.84
N GLN A 605 14.55 -11.93 10.61
CA GLN A 605 15.24 -10.79 11.21
C GLN A 605 14.98 -10.74 12.71
N GLY A 606 16.05 -10.43 13.46
CA GLY A 606 16.02 -10.45 14.93
C GLY A 606 16.34 -11.82 15.55
N SER A 607 16.24 -12.93 14.81
CA SER A 607 16.49 -14.29 15.33
C SER A 607 17.74 -14.97 14.72
N ARG A 608 18.59 -14.20 14.05
CA ARG A 608 19.76 -14.69 13.28
C ARG A 608 21.12 -14.31 13.91
N PRO A 609 21.56 -14.96 15.00
CA PRO A 609 22.88 -14.69 15.57
C PRO A 609 23.97 -14.94 14.52
N PHE A 610 25.07 -14.18 14.57
CA PHE A 610 26.18 -14.37 13.65
C PHE A 610 26.80 -15.77 13.79
N THR A 611 27.20 -16.36 12.67
CA THR A 611 27.94 -17.62 12.59
C THR A 611 29.00 -17.48 11.51
N ASP A 612 30.22 -17.93 11.81
CA ASP A 612 31.29 -17.98 10.82
C ASP A 612 30.91 -18.93 9.67
N PRO A 613 31.34 -18.62 8.43
CA PRO A 613 31.11 -19.50 7.30
C PRO A 613 31.82 -20.84 7.51
N PRO A 614 31.22 -21.96 7.09
CA PRO A 614 31.93 -23.24 7.09
C PRO A 614 33.13 -23.17 6.13
N GLU A 615 34.21 -23.88 6.48
CA GLU A 615 35.42 -23.94 5.63
C GLU A 615 35.14 -24.52 4.24
N THR A 616 34.15 -25.41 4.15
CA THR A 616 33.76 -26.08 2.91
C THR A 616 32.24 -26.19 2.77
N TRP A 617 31.78 -26.34 1.54
CA TRP A 617 30.36 -26.42 1.16
C TRP A 617 30.05 -27.74 0.42
N PRO A 618 30.31 -28.90 1.03
CA PRO A 618 30.25 -30.18 0.33
C PRO A 618 28.85 -30.51 -0.23
N LYS A 619 27.77 -30.09 0.43
CA LYS A 619 26.41 -30.40 -0.03
C LYS A 619 26.02 -29.49 -1.19
N LEU A 620 26.32 -28.19 -1.09
CA LEU A 620 26.11 -27.25 -2.19
C LEU A 620 26.98 -27.57 -3.40
N ALA A 621 28.24 -28.00 -3.19
CA ALA A 621 29.14 -28.38 -4.28
C ALA A 621 28.59 -29.57 -5.10
N ARG A 622 27.95 -30.56 -4.45
CA ARG A 622 27.27 -31.68 -5.16
C ARG A 622 26.10 -31.19 -6.00
N PHE A 623 25.32 -30.23 -5.49
CA PHE A 623 24.26 -29.60 -6.26
C PHE A 623 24.82 -28.85 -7.48
N HIS A 624 25.87 -28.04 -7.30
CA HIS A 624 26.54 -27.33 -8.39
C HIS A 624 27.09 -28.28 -9.45
N GLN A 625 27.77 -29.36 -9.03
CA GLN A 625 28.29 -30.36 -9.94
C GLN A 625 27.17 -30.92 -10.83
N ARG A 626 26.02 -31.28 -10.23
CA ARG A 626 24.89 -31.81 -11.01
C ARG A 626 24.29 -30.79 -11.96
N ILE A 627 24.17 -29.52 -11.55
CA ILE A 627 23.72 -28.42 -12.43
C ILE A 627 24.68 -28.25 -13.62
N THR A 628 25.99 -28.24 -13.37
CA THR A 628 27.00 -28.13 -14.42
C THR A 628 26.99 -29.32 -15.37
N GLU A 629 26.79 -30.55 -14.88
CA GLU A 629 26.62 -31.74 -15.74
C GLU A 629 25.42 -31.61 -16.67
N ILE A 630 24.30 -31.07 -16.18
CA ILE A 630 23.10 -30.82 -16.99
C ILE A 630 23.38 -29.76 -18.05
N LEU A 631 23.94 -28.60 -17.65
CA LEU A 631 24.25 -27.49 -18.57
C LEU A 631 25.27 -27.86 -19.65
N ASN A 632 26.20 -28.77 -19.36
CA ASN A 632 27.17 -29.28 -20.32
C ASN A 632 26.57 -30.30 -21.31
N THR A 633 25.33 -30.75 -21.09
CA THR A 633 24.60 -31.52 -22.08
C THR A 633 24.16 -30.58 -23.22
N PRO A 634 24.42 -30.90 -24.49
CA PRO A 634 23.98 -30.05 -25.60
C PRO A 634 22.47 -29.81 -25.57
N ALA A 635 22.06 -28.55 -25.72
CA ALA A 635 20.65 -28.21 -25.84
C ALA A 635 20.08 -28.81 -27.15
N PRO A 636 18.90 -29.45 -27.11
CA PRO A 636 18.30 -30.05 -28.30
C PRO A 636 17.69 -28.96 -29.18
N LEU A 637 18.49 -28.42 -30.11
CA LEU A 637 18.05 -27.39 -31.05
C LEU A 637 17.57 -27.99 -32.37
N ASN A 638 16.43 -27.53 -32.88
CA ASN A 638 15.94 -27.85 -34.22
C ASN A 638 16.68 -27.02 -35.30
N GLU A 639 16.42 -27.31 -36.58
CA GLU A 639 17.06 -26.62 -37.71
C GLU A 639 16.82 -25.11 -37.74
N GLN A 640 15.73 -24.63 -37.13
CA GLN A 640 15.39 -23.21 -37.03
C GLN A 640 15.98 -22.55 -35.75
N GLY A 641 16.68 -23.31 -34.93
CA GLY A 641 17.30 -22.89 -33.67
C GLY A 641 16.35 -22.71 -32.50
N GLY A 642 15.14 -23.28 -32.57
CA GLY A 642 14.22 -23.47 -31.44
C GLY A 642 14.52 -24.78 -30.68
N LEU A 643 13.95 -24.98 -29.49
CA LEU A 643 14.17 -26.19 -28.69
C LEU A 643 13.22 -27.33 -29.07
N ASP A 644 13.76 -28.55 -29.20
CA ASP A 644 13.02 -29.81 -29.35
C ASP A 644 13.32 -30.76 -28.17
N PRO A 645 12.86 -30.44 -26.95
CA PRO A 645 13.21 -31.18 -25.75
C PRO A 645 12.58 -32.56 -25.68
N ALA A 646 13.17 -33.45 -24.89
CA ALA A 646 12.61 -34.77 -24.63
C ALA A 646 11.25 -34.65 -23.96
N MET A 647 10.23 -35.30 -24.53
CA MET A 647 8.88 -35.32 -23.97
C MET A 647 8.77 -36.43 -22.92
N LEU A 648 8.87 -36.07 -21.65
CA LEU A 648 8.70 -37.02 -20.55
C LEU A 648 7.23 -37.40 -20.42
N THR A 649 6.97 -38.63 -19.96
CA THR A 649 5.63 -39.12 -19.63
C THR A 649 5.61 -39.57 -18.17
N PHE A 650 4.43 -39.78 -17.60
CA PHE A 650 4.32 -40.43 -16.30
C PHE A 650 4.36 -41.95 -16.43
N THR A 651 4.99 -42.62 -15.46
CA THR A 651 4.70 -44.03 -15.17
C THR A 651 3.21 -44.21 -14.83
N PRO A 652 2.62 -45.42 -15.00
CA PRO A 652 1.22 -45.65 -14.67
C PRO A 652 0.85 -45.24 -13.23
N GLU A 653 1.74 -45.51 -12.28
CA GLU A 653 1.59 -45.18 -10.86
C GLU A 653 1.63 -43.66 -10.64
N ALA A 654 2.63 -42.97 -11.21
CA ALA A 654 2.73 -41.51 -11.14
C ALA A 654 1.53 -40.84 -11.82
N LYS A 655 1.03 -41.41 -12.92
CA LYS A 655 -0.15 -40.90 -13.63
C LYS A 655 -1.40 -41.01 -12.76
N ALA A 656 -1.58 -42.13 -12.06
CA ALA A 656 -2.68 -42.31 -11.11
C ALA A 656 -2.59 -41.32 -9.95
N ALA A 657 -1.40 -41.13 -9.38
CA ALA A 657 -1.16 -40.14 -8.33
C ALA A 657 -1.45 -38.71 -8.81
N TRP A 658 -1.05 -38.37 -10.04
CA TRP A 658 -1.35 -37.06 -10.65
C TRP A 658 -2.84 -36.84 -10.84
N ILE A 659 -3.59 -37.85 -11.30
CA ILE A 659 -5.05 -37.75 -11.43
C ILE A 659 -5.67 -37.53 -10.05
N ALA A 660 -5.27 -38.32 -9.03
CA ALA A 660 -5.79 -38.17 -7.68
C ALA A 660 -5.51 -36.78 -7.09
N PHE A 661 -4.30 -36.25 -7.29
CA PHE A 661 -3.93 -34.91 -6.85
C PHE A 661 -4.72 -33.81 -7.58
N HIS A 662 -4.86 -33.93 -8.90
CA HIS A 662 -5.66 -33.04 -9.72
C HIS A 662 -7.13 -33.01 -9.26
N ASP A 663 -7.75 -34.19 -9.12
CA ASP A 663 -9.16 -34.31 -8.78
C ASP A 663 -9.45 -33.86 -7.34
N ALA A 664 -8.49 -34.05 -6.43
CA ALA A 664 -8.58 -33.51 -5.07
C ALA A 664 -8.60 -31.97 -5.07
N ILE A 665 -7.73 -31.33 -5.86
CA ILE A 665 -7.75 -29.87 -6.02
C ILE A 665 -9.05 -29.41 -6.67
N GLU A 666 -9.48 -30.08 -7.76
CA GLU A 666 -10.69 -29.75 -8.51
C GLU A 666 -11.94 -29.82 -7.61
N ALA A 667 -12.02 -30.82 -6.73
CA ALA A 667 -13.12 -30.98 -5.78
C ALA A 667 -13.23 -29.82 -4.78
N GLU A 668 -12.12 -29.15 -4.46
CA GLU A 668 -12.05 -28.00 -3.56
C GLU A 668 -12.31 -26.65 -4.27
N LEU A 669 -12.44 -26.64 -5.61
CA LEU A 669 -12.74 -25.42 -6.37
C LEU A 669 -14.23 -25.02 -6.34
N LYS A 670 -15.12 -25.90 -5.87
CA LYS A 670 -16.57 -25.63 -5.78
C LYS A 670 -16.88 -24.52 -4.75
N ALA A 671 -18.08 -23.94 -4.82
CA ALA A 671 -18.52 -22.81 -3.97
C ALA A 671 -18.47 -23.01 -2.44
N CYS A 672 -18.22 -24.23 -1.97
CA CYS A 672 -18.04 -24.55 -0.55
C CYS A 672 -16.72 -25.31 -0.27
N GLY A 673 -15.82 -25.35 -1.26
CA GLY A 673 -14.50 -25.97 -1.10
C GLY A 673 -13.46 -24.95 -0.62
N GLU A 674 -12.40 -25.45 0.00
CA GLU A 674 -11.39 -24.61 0.67
C GLU A 674 -10.55 -23.74 -0.31
N LEU A 675 -10.61 -24.03 -1.60
CA LEU A 675 -9.83 -23.35 -2.65
C LEU A 675 -10.70 -22.41 -3.50
N TYR A 676 -11.97 -22.19 -3.14
CA TYR A 676 -12.91 -21.36 -3.91
C TYR A 676 -12.40 -19.93 -4.16
N ASP A 677 -11.75 -19.34 -3.17
CA ASP A 677 -11.25 -17.95 -3.24
C ASP A 677 -9.96 -17.81 -4.06
N VAL A 678 -9.30 -18.92 -4.39
CA VAL A 678 -8.06 -18.99 -5.17
C VAL A 678 -8.14 -19.98 -6.33
N ARG A 679 -9.35 -20.18 -6.88
CA ARG A 679 -9.61 -21.10 -8.02
C ARG A 679 -8.64 -20.92 -9.18
N ASP A 680 -8.31 -19.67 -9.46
CA ASP A 680 -7.41 -19.28 -10.53
C ASP A 680 -6.01 -19.87 -10.34
N VAL A 681 -5.44 -19.76 -9.14
CA VAL A 681 -4.14 -20.36 -8.76
C VAL A 681 -4.23 -21.88 -8.61
N ALA A 682 -5.26 -22.36 -7.91
CA ALA A 682 -5.46 -23.76 -7.61
C ALA A 682 -5.55 -24.60 -8.91
N SER A 683 -6.26 -24.11 -9.93
CA SER A 683 -6.38 -24.78 -11.24
C SER A 683 -5.05 -25.02 -11.97
N LYS A 684 -3.97 -24.30 -11.61
CA LYS A 684 -2.63 -24.45 -12.20
C LYS A 684 -1.68 -25.30 -11.34
N THR A 685 -2.10 -25.66 -10.12
CA THR A 685 -1.23 -26.35 -9.15
C THR A 685 -0.87 -27.75 -9.61
N ALA A 686 -1.82 -28.50 -10.21
CA ALA A 686 -1.55 -29.82 -10.78
C ALA A 686 -0.55 -29.76 -11.95
N ASP A 687 -0.52 -28.67 -12.72
CA ASP A 687 0.46 -28.47 -13.79
C ASP A 687 1.84 -28.14 -13.21
N ASN A 688 1.89 -27.25 -12.21
CA ASN A 688 3.14 -26.94 -11.50
C ASN A 688 3.74 -28.16 -10.79
N ALA A 689 2.90 -29.03 -10.20
CA ALA A 689 3.35 -30.30 -9.63
C ALA A 689 3.97 -31.22 -10.69
N ALA A 690 3.37 -31.31 -11.89
CA ALA A 690 3.93 -32.09 -13.00
C ALA A 690 5.28 -31.53 -13.48
N ARG A 691 5.42 -30.19 -13.55
CA ARG A 691 6.68 -29.52 -13.91
C ARG A 691 7.77 -29.79 -12.87
N LEU A 692 7.46 -29.62 -11.59
CA LEU A 692 8.37 -29.95 -10.48
C LEU A 692 8.78 -31.41 -10.51
N ALA A 693 7.86 -32.34 -10.76
CA ALA A 693 8.15 -33.77 -10.84
C ALA A 693 9.11 -34.10 -11.97
N ALA A 694 8.91 -33.50 -13.15
CA ALA A 694 9.83 -33.65 -14.28
C ALA A 694 11.23 -33.10 -13.97
N LEU A 695 11.31 -31.97 -13.27
CA LEU A 695 12.58 -31.37 -12.85
C LEU A 695 13.29 -32.22 -11.79
N PHE A 696 12.57 -32.74 -10.79
CA PHE A 696 13.11 -33.63 -9.78
C PHE A 696 13.63 -34.91 -10.43
N HIS A 697 12.82 -35.54 -11.29
CA HIS A 697 13.21 -36.74 -12.01
C HIS A 697 14.41 -36.51 -12.93
N GLY A 698 14.44 -35.41 -13.71
CA GLY A 698 15.58 -35.08 -14.58
C GLY A 698 16.86 -34.72 -13.81
N PHE A 699 16.72 -34.26 -12.57
CA PHE A 699 17.85 -33.98 -11.69
C PHE A 699 18.43 -35.25 -11.07
N THR A 700 17.58 -36.15 -10.58
CA THR A 700 18.00 -37.38 -9.89
C THR A 700 18.35 -38.52 -10.85
N ASN A 701 17.67 -38.58 -12.00
CA ASN A 701 17.79 -39.63 -13.00
C ASN A 701 18.32 -39.08 -14.34
N SER A 702 18.43 -39.94 -15.34
CA SER A 702 18.74 -39.52 -16.71
C SER A 702 17.52 -38.92 -17.39
N ILE A 703 17.73 -37.83 -18.13
CA ILE A 703 16.69 -37.16 -18.91
C ILE A 703 16.21 -38.10 -20.03
N GLY A 704 14.89 -38.25 -20.18
CA GLY A 704 14.26 -39.04 -21.25
C GLY A 704 13.47 -40.27 -20.78
N CYS A 705 13.53 -40.61 -19.50
CA CYS A 705 12.71 -41.68 -18.91
C CYS A 705 11.35 -41.17 -18.41
N ALA A 706 10.42 -42.10 -18.16
CA ALA A 706 9.13 -41.76 -17.57
C ALA A 706 9.30 -41.36 -16.10
N VAL A 707 8.61 -40.29 -15.70
CA VAL A 707 8.61 -39.76 -14.34
C VAL A 707 7.99 -40.79 -13.38
N ASP A 708 8.76 -41.18 -12.38
CA ASP A 708 8.36 -42.11 -11.32
C ASP A 708 7.41 -41.47 -10.30
N VAL A 709 6.76 -42.32 -9.51
CA VAL A 709 5.76 -41.90 -8.53
C VAL A 709 6.39 -41.11 -7.37
N ASP A 710 7.59 -41.48 -6.92
CA ASP A 710 8.29 -40.82 -5.82
C ASP A 710 8.62 -39.36 -6.15
N SER A 711 9.07 -39.10 -7.38
CA SER A 711 9.32 -37.76 -7.92
C SER A 711 8.03 -36.95 -7.98
N PHE A 712 6.92 -37.57 -8.35
CA PHE A 712 5.62 -36.90 -8.40
C PHE A 712 5.04 -36.60 -7.00
N GLU A 713 5.11 -37.53 -6.06
CA GLU A 713 4.65 -37.33 -4.68
C GLU A 713 5.46 -36.24 -3.97
N SER A 714 6.79 -36.26 -4.15
CA SER A 714 7.70 -35.22 -3.67
C SER A 714 7.29 -33.84 -4.23
N ALA A 715 7.12 -33.75 -5.54
CA ALA A 715 6.74 -32.52 -6.22
C ALA A 715 5.34 -32.00 -5.83
N SER A 716 4.36 -32.89 -5.67
CA SER A 716 2.99 -32.51 -5.32
C SER A 716 2.90 -31.95 -3.90
N ARG A 717 3.71 -32.44 -2.95
CA ARG A 717 3.84 -31.87 -1.60
C ARG A 717 4.41 -30.45 -1.63
N ILE A 718 5.47 -30.21 -2.41
CA ILE A 718 6.04 -28.86 -2.59
C ILE A 718 5.00 -27.92 -3.24
N ALA A 719 4.32 -28.37 -4.29
CA ALA A 719 3.30 -27.59 -4.98
C ALA A 719 2.09 -27.26 -4.09
N ALA A 720 1.63 -28.23 -3.28
CA ALA A 720 0.54 -28.03 -2.32
C ALA A 720 0.90 -27.01 -1.24
N TRP A 721 2.14 -27.04 -0.73
CA TRP A 721 2.62 -26.02 0.20
C TRP A 721 2.61 -24.62 -0.43
N HIS A 722 3.10 -24.47 -1.66
CA HIS A 722 3.04 -23.19 -2.38
C HIS A 722 1.59 -22.73 -2.66
N LEU A 723 0.66 -23.66 -2.88
CA LEU A 723 -0.77 -23.35 -2.99
C LEU A 723 -1.34 -22.84 -1.66
N SER A 724 -0.95 -23.43 -0.52
CA SER A 724 -1.35 -22.95 0.81
C SER A 724 -0.85 -21.53 1.07
N GLU A 725 0.39 -21.22 0.68
CA GLU A 725 0.98 -19.88 0.78
C GLU A 725 0.35 -18.89 -0.17
N ALA A 726 0.02 -19.31 -1.40
CA ALA A 726 -0.74 -18.50 -2.33
C ALA A 726 -2.14 -18.20 -1.77
N ARG A 727 -2.81 -19.18 -1.14
CA ARG A 727 -4.09 -18.97 -0.46
C ARG A 727 -3.97 -17.98 0.68
N ARG A 728 -2.90 -18.08 1.50
CA ARG A 728 -2.62 -17.14 2.58
C ARG A 728 -2.36 -15.73 2.07
N PHE A 729 -1.48 -15.58 1.09
CA PHE A 729 -1.10 -14.30 0.52
C PHE A 729 -2.23 -13.65 -0.28
N PHE A 730 -2.82 -14.35 -1.26
CA PHE A 730 -3.90 -13.81 -2.08
C PHE A 730 -5.22 -13.72 -1.31
N GLY A 731 -5.46 -14.57 -0.32
CA GLY A 731 -6.58 -14.38 0.61
C GLY A 731 -6.48 -13.08 1.40
N GLU A 732 -5.25 -12.64 1.71
CA GLU A 732 -5.02 -11.34 2.37
C GLU A 732 -4.96 -10.17 1.38
N LEU A 733 -4.43 -10.37 0.17
CA LEU A 733 -4.27 -9.30 -0.83
C LEU A 733 -5.50 -9.04 -1.68
N ALA A 734 -6.27 -10.09 -1.96
CA ALA A 734 -7.25 -10.12 -3.03
C ALA A 734 -8.52 -10.79 -2.50
N LEU A 735 -9.17 -10.09 -1.58
CA LEU A 735 -10.59 -10.28 -1.37
C LEU A 735 -11.30 -10.13 -2.74
N PRO A 736 -12.07 -11.13 -3.22
CA PRO A 736 -13.03 -10.94 -4.32
C PRO A 736 -13.78 -9.62 -4.17
N VAL A 737 -14.20 -8.93 -5.24
CA VAL A 737 -14.80 -7.59 -5.10
C VAL A 737 -15.94 -7.58 -4.07
N GLU A 738 -16.67 -8.68 -3.99
CA GLU A 738 -17.75 -8.97 -3.06
C GLU A 738 -17.24 -9.05 -1.60
N LEU A 739 -16.18 -9.82 -1.35
CA LEU A 739 -15.53 -9.92 -0.04
C LEU A 739 -14.70 -8.68 0.32
N ALA A 740 -14.17 -7.94 -0.67
CA ALA A 740 -13.44 -6.69 -0.47
C ALA A 740 -14.42 -5.59 -0.10
N ASN A 741 -15.60 -5.59 -0.73
CA ASN A 741 -16.71 -4.75 -0.36
C ASN A 741 -17.22 -5.09 1.03
N ALA A 742 -17.39 -6.39 1.36
CA ALA A 742 -17.72 -6.84 2.71
C ALA A 742 -16.66 -6.45 3.74
N ALA A 743 -15.37 -6.64 3.47
CA ALA A 743 -14.28 -6.27 4.38
C ALA A 743 -14.15 -4.75 4.54
N ARG A 744 -14.31 -3.97 3.47
CA ARG A 744 -14.35 -2.50 3.54
C ARG A 744 -15.55 -2.04 4.33
N LEU A 745 -16.72 -2.63 4.08
CA LEU A 745 -17.94 -2.35 4.82
C LEU A 745 -17.80 -2.74 6.29
N ASP A 746 -17.25 -3.91 6.60
CA ASP A 746 -17.03 -4.42 7.96
C ASP A 746 -15.98 -3.61 8.71
N ALA A 747 -14.85 -3.27 8.08
CA ALA A 747 -13.85 -2.38 8.66
C ALA A 747 -14.45 -0.99 8.93
N TRP A 748 -15.24 -0.46 8.00
CA TRP A 748 -15.94 0.80 8.19
C TRP A 748 -17.03 0.71 9.26
N LEU A 749 -17.78 -0.40 9.33
CA LEU A 749 -18.80 -0.64 10.34
C LEU A 749 -18.17 -0.85 11.71
N ILE A 750 -17.05 -1.54 11.82
CA ILE A 750 -16.26 -1.73 13.06
C ILE A 750 -15.64 -0.40 13.49
N ASP A 751 -15.05 0.36 12.56
CA ASP A 751 -14.48 1.69 12.85
C ASP A 751 -15.58 2.65 13.28
N TYR A 752 -16.69 2.71 12.54
CA TYR A 752 -17.88 3.46 12.92
C TYR A 752 -18.43 2.98 14.27
N ALA A 753 -18.51 1.67 14.51
CA ALA A 753 -19.02 1.11 15.77
C ALA A 753 -18.08 1.38 16.94
N LYS A 754 -16.75 1.40 16.74
CA LYS A 754 -15.75 1.77 17.75
C LYS A 754 -15.75 3.28 18.01
N ARG A 755 -15.82 4.09 16.96
CA ARG A 755 -15.85 5.56 17.01
C ARG A 755 -17.14 6.05 17.68
N GLU A 756 -18.29 5.56 17.21
CA GLU A 756 -19.62 5.95 17.68
C GLU A 756 -20.14 5.08 18.85
N ARG A 757 -19.33 4.12 19.34
CA ARG A 757 -19.65 3.17 20.43
C ARG A 757 -21.02 2.51 20.31
N THR A 758 -21.43 2.16 19.09
CA THR A 758 -22.71 1.54 18.80
C THR A 758 -22.51 0.28 17.96
N CYS A 759 -23.23 -0.79 18.30
CA CYS A 759 -23.33 -1.94 17.41
C CYS A 759 -24.42 -1.77 16.36
N LEU A 760 -25.04 -0.59 16.19
CA LEU A 760 -26.17 -0.37 15.29
C LEU A 760 -25.89 0.76 14.29
N VAL A 761 -26.01 0.47 13.00
CA VAL A 761 -25.79 1.43 11.90
C VAL A 761 -26.96 1.37 10.92
N SER A 762 -27.59 2.49 10.57
CA SER A 762 -28.66 2.44 9.55
C SER A 762 -28.09 2.15 8.16
N LYS A 763 -28.77 1.30 7.37
CA LYS A 763 -28.35 0.96 6.01
C LYS A 763 -28.23 2.18 5.11
N ASN A 764 -29.13 3.16 5.25
CA ASN A 764 -29.06 4.42 4.49
C ASN A 764 -27.81 5.23 4.86
N HIS A 765 -27.45 5.26 6.14
CA HIS A 765 -26.23 5.95 6.59
C HIS A 765 -24.98 5.22 6.07
N ALA A 766 -24.95 3.89 6.11
CA ALA A 766 -23.89 3.08 5.50
C ALA A 766 -23.80 3.31 3.98
N MET A 767 -24.91 3.51 3.27
CA MET A 767 -24.90 3.84 1.84
C MET A 767 -24.43 5.27 1.52
N GLN A 768 -24.71 6.24 2.41
CA GLN A 768 -24.37 7.65 2.19
C GLN A 768 -22.92 7.98 2.58
N HIS A 769 -22.43 7.35 3.65
CA HIS A 769 -21.13 7.68 4.27
C HIS A 769 -20.15 6.51 4.29
N GLY A 770 -20.62 5.30 4.02
CA GLY A 770 -19.79 4.12 3.95
C GLY A 770 -19.09 3.94 2.59
N PRO A 771 -18.26 2.90 2.48
CA PRO A 771 -17.39 2.68 1.33
C PRO A 771 -18.13 2.21 0.07
N LEU A 772 -19.39 1.78 0.21
CA LEU A 772 -20.22 1.23 -0.86
C LEU A 772 -21.42 2.14 -1.11
N ARG A 773 -21.53 2.69 -2.32
CA ARG A 773 -22.66 3.56 -2.74
C ARG A 773 -23.66 2.86 -3.66
N ASN A 774 -23.25 1.77 -4.30
CA ASN A 774 -24.11 0.96 -5.15
C ASN A 774 -24.98 0.03 -4.29
N LYS A 775 -26.29 0.01 -4.56
CA LYS A 775 -27.25 -0.80 -3.80
C LYS A 775 -27.01 -2.31 -3.92
N ALA A 776 -26.70 -2.81 -5.11
CA ALA A 776 -26.48 -4.25 -5.33
C ALA A 776 -25.23 -4.73 -4.57
N SER A 777 -24.12 -4.01 -4.69
CA SER A 777 -22.87 -4.34 -3.97
C SER A 777 -22.99 -4.19 -2.45
N MET A 778 -23.80 -3.24 -1.97
CA MET A 778 -24.10 -3.09 -0.54
C MET A 778 -24.93 -4.27 -0.01
N ASP A 779 -25.95 -4.69 -0.76
CA ASP A 779 -26.81 -5.81 -0.35
C ASP A 779 -26.05 -7.13 -0.31
N GLU A 780 -25.16 -7.35 -1.28
CA GLU A 780 -24.26 -8.51 -1.33
C GLU A 780 -23.25 -8.51 -0.18
N ALA A 781 -22.60 -7.37 0.09
CA ALA A 781 -21.68 -7.23 1.22
C ALA A 781 -22.38 -7.46 2.58
N ILE A 782 -23.60 -6.94 2.76
CA ILE A 782 -24.41 -7.18 3.97
C ILE A 782 -24.73 -8.67 4.14
N ASN A 783 -25.08 -9.37 3.06
CA ASN A 783 -25.40 -10.79 3.11
C ASN A 783 -24.18 -11.63 3.52
N HIS A 784 -23.00 -11.34 2.97
CA HIS A 784 -21.77 -12.04 3.39
C HIS A 784 -21.40 -11.81 4.85
N LEU A 785 -21.49 -10.58 5.34
CA LEU A 785 -21.23 -10.29 6.75
C LEU A 785 -22.27 -10.92 7.68
N PHE A 786 -23.50 -11.10 7.18
CA PHE A 786 -24.55 -11.83 7.88
C PHE A 786 -24.25 -13.33 7.98
N GLU A 787 -23.80 -13.95 6.88
CA GLU A 787 -23.41 -15.36 6.85
C GLU A 787 -22.21 -15.69 7.75
N LEU A 788 -21.30 -14.73 7.95
CA LEU A 788 -20.12 -14.87 8.81
C LEU A 788 -20.38 -14.53 10.30
N ASP A 789 -21.65 -14.37 10.70
CA ASP A 789 -22.07 -13.97 12.05
C ASP A 789 -21.45 -12.64 12.52
N ARG A 790 -21.03 -11.78 11.59
CA ARG A 790 -20.39 -10.49 11.87
C ARG A 790 -21.41 -9.35 12.00
N LEU A 791 -22.57 -9.47 11.35
CA LEU A 791 -23.70 -8.56 11.52
C LEU A 791 -25.07 -9.27 11.41
N GLN A 792 -26.14 -8.62 11.88
CA GLN A 792 -27.54 -8.98 11.73
C GLN A 792 -28.32 -7.81 11.13
N VAL A 793 -29.29 -8.09 10.26
CA VAL A 793 -30.13 -7.04 9.66
C VAL A 793 -31.46 -6.94 10.42
N ARG A 794 -31.72 -5.80 11.06
CA ARG A 794 -32.97 -5.49 11.74
C ARG A 794 -33.83 -4.57 10.88
N LYS A 795 -35.11 -4.93 10.74
CA LYS A 795 -36.10 -4.12 10.01
C LYS A 795 -37.11 -3.57 11.00
N ASP A 796 -37.31 -2.26 10.97
CA ASP A 796 -38.37 -1.58 11.72
C ASP A 796 -39.14 -0.67 10.75
N GLY A 797 -40.34 -1.10 10.35
CA GLY A 797 -41.11 -0.47 9.28
C GLY A 797 -40.34 -0.37 7.95
N LYS A 798 -40.10 0.86 7.47
CA LYS A 798 -39.31 1.14 6.25
C LYS A 798 -37.81 1.31 6.52
N ARG A 799 -37.37 1.33 7.78
CA ARG A 799 -35.98 1.56 8.18
C ARG A 799 -35.26 0.23 8.33
N VAL A 800 -34.07 0.13 7.72
CA VAL A 800 -33.19 -1.04 7.81
C VAL A 800 -31.95 -0.65 8.60
N THR A 801 -31.64 -1.42 9.64
CA THR A 801 -30.51 -1.21 10.54
C THR A 801 -29.62 -2.44 10.55
N LEU A 802 -28.32 -2.24 10.37
CA LEU A 802 -27.27 -3.24 10.45
C LEU A 802 -26.77 -3.28 11.89
N ALA A 803 -26.98 -4.40 12.57
CA ALA A 803 -26.48 -4.66 13.91
C ALA A 803 -25.16 -5.43 13.81
N LEU A 804 -24.05 -4.93 14.32
CA LEU A 804 -22.73 -5.56 14.28
C LEU A 804 -22.53 -6.49 15.50
N ASN A 805 -21.77 -7.57 15.33
CA ASN A 805 -21.47 -8.49 16.43
C ASN A 805 -20.61 -7.80 17.51
N PRO A 806 -21.04 -7.77 18.79
CA PRO A 806 -20.33 -7.10 19.87
C PRO A 806 -18.89 -7.60 20.13
N GLU A 807 -18.58 -8.85 19.80
CA GLU A 807 -17.22 -9.38 19.98
C GLU A 807 -16.19 -8.72 19.03
N LEU A 808 -16.62 -8.25 17.84
CA LEU A 808 -15.73 -7.63 16.84
C LEU A 808 -15.18 -6.27 17.25
N VAL A 809 -15.88 -5.63 18.18
CA VAL A 809 -15.60 -4.28 18.67
C VAL A 809 -14.99 -4.30 20.07
N GLY A 810 -14.77 -5.50 20.64
CA GLY A 810 -14.10 -5.69 21.93
C GLY A 810 -14.95 -5.25 23.11
N PHE A 811 -16.27 -5.16 22.94
CA PHE A 811 -17.17 -5.02 24.06
C PHE A 811 -17.22 -6.38 24.75
N ALA A 812 -16.37 -6.59 25.76
CA ALA A 812 -16.59 -7.68 26.69
C ALA A 812 -18.06 -7.62 27.13
N THR A 813 -18.70 -8.79 27.16
CA THR A 813 -19.95 -9.00 27.88
C THR A 813 -19.73 -8.56 29.32
N VAL A 814 -19.92 -7.27 29.58
CA VAL A 814 -20.06 -6.75 30.93
C VAL A 814 -21.45 -7.17 31.34
N ILE A 815 -21.53 -8.36 31.94
CA ILE A 815 -22.61 -8.72 32.83
C ILE A 815 -22.28 -8.03 34.17
N PRO A 816 -23.01 -6.99 34.61
CA PRO A 816 -23.08 -6.72 36.03
C PRO A 816 -24.05 -7.74 36.62
N ALA A 817 -23.50 -8.76 37.28
CA ALA A 817 -24.27 -9.57 38.21
C ALA A 817 -24.62 -8.72 39.43
N ILE A 818 -25.74 -7.99 39.34
CA ILE A 818 -26.48 -7.39 40.44
C ILE A 818 -27.92 -7.50 39.93
N PHE A 819 -28.67 -8.56 40.21
CA PHE A 819 -29.37 -8.82 41.46
C PHE A 819 -29.55 -10.34 41.63
N ALA A 820 -28.99 -10.90 42.71
CA ALA A 820 -29.55 -12.13 43.27
C ALA A 820 -30.89 -11.76 43.91
N THR A 821 -31.95 -12.41 43.46
CA THR A 821 -33.28 -12.33 44.04
C THR A 821 -33.24 -12.89 45.46
N ASP A 822 -33.23 -12.03 46.47
CA ASP A 822 -33.79 -12.36 47.77
C ASP A 822 -35.32 -12.31 47.64
N GLY A 823 -35.90 -13.49 47.48
CA GLY A 823 -37.34 -13.70 47.52
C GLY A 823 -37.63 -15.07 48.10
N GLY A 824 -37.82 -15.13 49.42
CA GLY A 824 -38.11 -16.41 50.08
C GLY A 824 -38.45 -16.38 51.57
N VAL A 825 -39.60 -15.75 51.91
CA VAL A 825 -40.56 -16.16 52.96
C VAL A 825 -40.25 -15.84 54.44
N THR A 826 -41.07 -14.93 55.01
CA THR A 826 -41.93 -15.21 56.19
C THR A 826 -43.03 -14.14 56.30
N GLY A 827 -44.31 -14.56 56.39
CA GLY A 827 -45.44 -13.75 56.86
C GLY A 827 -46.53 -13.49 55.85
#